data_AF-A0A9D7CQM9-F1
#
_entry.id   AF-A0A9D7CQM9-F1
#
_cell.length_a   1.000
_cell.length_b   1.000
_cell.length_c   1.000
_cell.angle_alpha   90.00
_cell.angle_beta   90.00
_cell.angle_gamma   90.00
#
_symmetry.space_group_name_H-M   'P 1'
#
loop_
_entity.id
_entity.type
_entity.pdbx_description
1 polymer ?
#
loop_
_entity_poly.entity_id
_entity_poly.type
_entity_poly.pdbx_seq_one_letter_code
_entity_poly.pdbx_strand_id
1 'polypeptide(L)'
;MKSLPIKMLDWMKGALGRKASPLQRLLERSFKDDAEKRELLEALASDTGVKPVELMPLLTGDDSAIEQRVATMFVTRADAGAWAALLATAVDQSDARGAALRTLGRGKSEVLREPVERLLKEPQAERKRACWEVVMALPAEISDSYAERALVEGPPPARLAALQRLLKNRAIEDIRGKVTEAASDREVRVRRVAVEALAKLEGNDVFEVLLDRLGLDDDAEIRKIAGNYLQKYVVSAPREMRPAILGRLLLASDEKVQGALLKALFATGQVSELLLEVLTFCKGVLGEPHTRVMKALAELGDPVLEAGMRLLGNEDPDIRVQCLLLVENFKGPRTVGIVVKLLQDADWWVRIMACETLGRVKDPRSLPYLDKMLPDPDCKWAAIDAIGAIGGESAFATVLSLLKDPSQEVRSAAVNAAKNLTDPRIVGYLEDVAKTDAAPEVRLRAVEAVREVKGGGAAMGTVSSSQLTRPIDKLLAYAREAGASDLHITPGEPPVVRLNGVLTRIKSSVLSAAHVTALLEEVLDSVRKPVLERVGNVDFCYSLPGVGRYRANVFRQARGVSAAFRVIPNMAPTLSELGLPKTAEELSTYHQGVVLVTGPAGAGKSTTLTSLINLLNETRSTHVLSLEDPIEFLHSSKRALVNQREIGRDSKSFASAMRGALREDPDVIVVGDLRDPETIRLALLAAETGHLVIGTMQTTGAVGTLDKLVEAFPADEQHQVRIGLAGSLKLIISQQLAPRADGKSRVAIFEVLKVTPGVRAMIREGKTFQIPNAMQIGRQQGMLTLDAALEELLAAGTLSLETAHALADKKDTFEKKARAEAAPKAPGSDPNAATTGATKESPNPSGADLSAAAAQANATPAAAPRAGVQAAGAAAPKAAAQAAPATAAKPAAAAATAGAAAAKAAAPAATPAAKGAAPPGTKPKGGGA
;
A
#
# COMPACT_ATOMS: atom_id res chain seq x y z
N MET A 1 -42.59 -0.55 29.16
CA MET A 1 -43.81 -1.24 29.65
C MET A 1 -44.89 -1.22 28.56
N LYS A 2 -45.58 -2.34 28.30
CA LYS A 2 -46.91 -2.39 27.65
C LYS A 2 -47.71 -3.57 28.23
N SER A 3 -49.02 -3.39 28.39
CA SER A 3 -50.03 -4.37 28.77
C SER A 3 -49.72 -5.34 29.94
N LEU A 4 -50.05 -4.90 31.17
CA LEU A 4 -50.74 -5.80 32.12
C LEU A 4 -52.26 -5.64 31.89
N PRO A 5 -53.07 -6.71 32.01
CA PRO A 5 -54.50 -6.64 31.69
C PRO A 5 -55.31 -5.95 32.79
N ILE A 6 -56.11 -4.96 32.41
CA ILE A 6 -56.95 -4.11 33.29
C ILE A 6 -57.81 -4.95 34.26
N LYS A 7 -58.29 -6.11 33.81
CA LYS A 7 -59.11 -7.04 34.62
C LYS A 7 -58.44 -7.50 35.93
N MET A 8 -57.11 -7.45 36.05
CA MET A 8 -56.42 -7.81 37.29
C MET A 8 -56.53 -6.72 38.36
N LEU A 9 -56.57 -5.43 37.98
CA LEU A 9 -56.83 -4.33 38.92
C LEU A 9 -58.28 -4.37 39.42
N ASP A 10 -59.26 -4.62 38.55
CA ASP A 10 -60.67 -4.61 38.96
C ASP A 10 -61.03 -5.81 39.85
N TRP A 11 -60.35 -6.96 39.70
CA TRP A 11 -60.46 -8.06 40.66
C TRP A 11 -59.90 -7.68 42.04
N MET A 12 -58.77 -6.98 42.09
CA MET A 12 -58.22 -6.47 43.36
C MET A 12 -59.12 -5.43 44.04
N LYS A 13 -59.84 -4.60 43.28
CA LYS A 13 -60.82 -3.63 43.83
C LYS A 13 -62.07 -4.29 44.41
N GLY A 14 -62.48 -5.46 43.89
CA GLY A 14 -63.74 -6.10 44.29
C GLY A 14 -63.69 -6.89 45.61
N ALA A 15 -62.50 -7.23 46.13
CA ALA A 15 -62.36 -8.26 47.16
C ALA A 15 -62.24 -7.76 48.62
N LEU A 16 -62.03 -6.46 48.87
CA LEU A 16 -61.74 -5.94 50.20
C LEU A 16 -62.50 -4.64 50.53
N GLY A 17 -63.63 -4.78 51.22
CA GLY A 17 -64.32 -3.69 51.93
C GLY A 17 -63.56 -3.23 53.18
N ARG A 18 -62.32 -2.78 53.02
CA ARG A 18 -61.48 -2.17 54.07
C ARG A 18 -61.13 -0.74 53.68
N LYS A 19 -60.83 0.13 54.66
CA LYS A 19 -60.22 1.44 54.40
C LYS A 19 -58.96 1.22 53.56
N ALA A 20 -58.80 1.99 52.46
CA ALA A 20 -57.60 1.92 51.62
C ALA A 20 -56.34 2.08 52.49
N SER A 21 -55.34 1.22 52.28
CA SER A 21 -54.15 1.18 53.13
C SER A 21 -53.36 2.49 53.04
N PRO A 22 -52.55 2.85 54.06
CA PRO A 22 -51.71 4.05 53.99
C PRO A 22 -50.83 4.07 52.74
N LEU A 23 -50.30 2.91 52.36
CA LEU A 23 -49.55 2.72 51.11
C LEU A 23 -50.38 3.09 49.87
N GLN A 24 -51.59 2.53 49.75
CA GLN A 24 -52.46 2.79 48.60
C GLN A 24 -52.86 4.27 48.52
N ARG A 25 -53.23 4.90 49.65
CA ARG A 25 -53.55 6.33 49.69
C ARG A 25 -52.38 7.23 49.27
N LEU A 26 -51.14 6.88 49.64
CA LEU A 26 -49.95 7.61 49.23
C LEU A 26 -49.64 7.41 47.73
N LEU A 27 -49.78 6.18 47.21
CA LEU A 27 -49.61 5.87 45.78
C LEU A 27 -50.64 6.58 44.90
N GLU A 28 -51.90 6.65 45.33
CA GLU A 28 -52.99 7.34 44.64
C GLU A 28 -52.99 8.87 44.86
N ARG A 29 -52.02 9.41 45.62
CA ARG A 29 -51.95 10.82 46.08
C ARG A 29 -53.26 11.30 46.73
N SER A 30 -53.95 10.40 47.42
CA SER A 30 -55.29 10.56 47.97
C SER A 30 -55.24 11.06 49.42
N PHE A 31 -54.82 12.31 49.59
CA PHE A 31 -54.76 13.04 50.87
C PHE A 31 -55.08 14.54 50.66
N LYS A 32 -55.61 15.20 51.70
CA LYS A 32 -56.12 16.59 51.61
C LYS A 32 -55.05 17.67 51.78
N ASP A 33 -54.07 17.41 52.65
CA ASP A 33 -53.06 18.38 53.06
C ASP A 33 -51.76 17.68 53.53
N ASP A 34 -50.73 18.47 53.83
CA ASP A 34 -49.44 17.99 54.34
C ASP A 34 -49.52 17.38 55.77
N ALA A 35 -50.61 17.57 56.52
CA ALA A 35 -50.78 16.94 57.82
C ALA A 35 -51.30 15.51 57.68
N GLU A 36 -52.35 15.29 56.88
CA GLU A 36 -52.83 13.95 56.54
C GLU A 36 -51.75 13.15 55.79
N LYS A 37 -50.96 13.80 54.92
CA LYS A 37 -49.77 13.19 54.28
C LYS A 37 -48.74 12.68 55.30
N ARG A 38 -48.48 13.41 56.38
CA ARG A 38 -47.57 12.98 57.47
C ARG A 38 -48.17 11.83 58.27
N GLU A 39 -49.45 11.92 58.64
CA GLU A 39 -50.17 10.85 59.35
C GLU A 39 -50.14 9.53 58.56
N LEU A 40 -50.34 9.57 57.23
CA LEU A 40 -50.22 8.41 56.36
C LEU A 40 -48.79 7.85 56.29
N LEU A 41 -47.77 8.69 56.28
CA LEU A 41 -46.36 8.27 56.31
C LEU A 41 -45.98 7.66 57.67
N GLU A 42 -46.56 8.12 58.78
CA GLU A 42 -46.36 7.54 60.11
C GLU A 42 -47.11 6.22 60.28
N ALA A 43 -48.36 6.14 59.81
CA ALA A 43 -49.12 4.88 59.76
C ALA A 43 -48.38 3.82 58.92
N LEU A 44 -47.78 4.20 57.77
CA LEU A 44 -46.96 3.31 56.95
C LEU A 44 -45.62 2.93 57.65
N ALA A 45 -45.05 3.82 58.45
CA ALA A 45 -43.86 3.53 59.26
C ALA A 45 -44.15 2.54 60.41
N SER A 46 -45.37 2.53 60.95
CA SER A 46 -45.84 1.54 61.93
C SER A 46 -46.32 0.22 61.31
N ASP A 47 -46.84 0.22 60.07
CA ASP A 47 -47.28 -1.00 59.38
C ASP A 47 -46.09 -1.88 58.96
N THR A 48 -45.89 -2.99 59.66
CA THR A 48 -44.83 -3.99 59.39
C THR A 48 -45.23 -5.05 58.36
N GLY A 49 -46.48 -5.07 57.89
CA GLY A 49 -46.95 -5.99 56.85
C GLY A 49 -46.51 -5.59 55.44
N VAL A 50 -46.26 -4.30 55.21
CA VAL A 50 -45.78 -3.77 53.92
C VAL A 50 -44.32 -4.14 53.67
N LYS A 51 -44.07 -4.83 52.54
CA LYS A 51 -42.75 -5.30 52.15
C LYS A 51 -41.89 -4.15 51.57
N PRO A 52 -40.55 -4.20 51.72
CA PRO A 52 -39.68 -3.15 51.19
C PRO A 52 -39.78 -2.93 49.67
N VAL A 53 -40.08 -3.97 48.90
CA VAL A 53 -40.30 -3.88 47.44
C VAL A 53 -41.59 -3.11 47.09
N GLU A 54 -42.62 -3.18 47.94
CA GLU A 54 -43.90 -2.48 47.74
C GLU A 54 -43.74 -0.96 47.96
N LEU A 55 -42.65 -0.52 48.61
CA LEU A 55 -42.29 0.88 48.77
C LEU A 55 -41.62 1.49 47.52
N MET A 56 -41.18 0.68 46.55
CA MET A 56 -40.44 1.15 45.36
C MET A 56 -41.09 2.35 44.64
N PRO A 57 -42.41 2.36 44.33
CA PRO A 57 -42.99 3.47 43.56
C PRO A 57 -43.07 4.79 44.34
N LEU A 58 -42.96 4.74 45.67
CA LEU A 58 -42.84 5.93 46.53
C LEU A 58 -41.38 6.39 46.73
N LEU A 59 -40.40 5.53 46.43
CA LEU A 59 -38.97 5.86 46.39
C LEU A 59 -38.52 6.44 45.05
N THR A 60 -39.30 6.24 43.98
CA THR A 60 -38.96 6.66 42.61
C THR A 60 -39.94 7.66 42.00
N GLY A 61 -40.90 8.17 42.78
CA GLY A 61 -41.83 9.23 42.39
C GLY A 61 -41.34 10.64 42.73
N ASP A 62 -42.05 11.65 42.21
CA ASP A 62 -41.61 13.06 42.21
C ASP A 62 -41.63 13.77 43.58
N ASP A 63 -42.26 13.19 44.60
CA ASP A 63 -42.48 13.83 45.90
C ASP A 63 -41.30 13.58 46.85
N SER A 64 -40.36 14.52 46.88
CA SER A 64 -39.11 14.41 47.66
C SER A 64 -39.32 14.27 49.17
N ALA A 65 -40.45 14.72 49.72
CA ALA A 65 -40.78 14.55 51.13
C ALA A 65 -41.25 13.12 51.44
N ILE A 66 -42.00 12.50 50.52
CA ILE A 66 -42.32 11.07 50.57
C ILE A 66 -41.03 10.26 50.38
N GLU A 67 -40.24 10.55 49.33
CA GLU A 67 -38.98 9.86 49.03
C GLU A 67 -38.07 9.78 50.25
N GLN A 68 -37.78 10.92 50.90
CA GLN A 68 -36.85 10.96 52.03
C GLN A 68 -37.29 10.14 53.24
N ARG A 69 -38.60 10.10 53.53
CA ARG A 69 -39.17 9.36 54.66
C ARG A 69 -39.27 7.86 54.35
N VAL A 70 -39.75 7.51 53.16
CA VAL A 70 -39.85 6.12 52.70
C VAL A 70 -38.46 5.50 52.52
N ALA A 71 -37.45 6.28 52.10
CA ALA A 71 -36.06 5.80 52.01
C ALA A 71 -35.50 5.36 53.37
N THR A 72 -35.84 6.05 54.47
CA THR A 72 -35.45 5.64 55.82
C THR A 72 -36.17 4.36 56.27
N MET A 73 -37.45 4.20 55.90
CA MET A 73 -38.23 2.97 56.15
C MET A 73 -37.73 1.79 55.30
N PHE A 74 -37.25 2.06 54.09
CA PHE A 74 -36.66 1.07 53.21
C PHE A 74 -35.31 0.58 53.78
N VAL A 75 -34.38 1.50 54.08
CA VAL A 75 -33.04 1.17 54.62
C VAL A 75 -33.12 0.32 55.89
N THR A 76 -34.15 0.52 56.72
CA THR A 76 -34.36 -0.21 57.99
C THR A 76 -35.09 -1.55 57.85
N ARG A 77 -35.70 -1.84 56.69
CA ARG A 77 -36.50 -3.07 56.45
C ARG A 77 -36.00 -3.93 55.28
N ALA A 78 -35.16 -3.39 54.39
CA ALA A 78 -34.79 -4.01 53.12
C ALA A 78 -33.87 -5.23 53.26
N ASP A 79 -34.30 -6.35 52.70
CA ASP A 79 -33.52 -7.56 52.50
C ASP A 79 -32.69 -7.49 51.20
N ALA A 80 -31.82 -8.48 50.97
CA ALA A 80 -30.99 -8.54 49.77
C ALA A 80 -31.81 -8.52 48.46
N GLY A 81 -33.01 -9.11 48.47
CA GLY A 81 -33.94 -9.07 47.34
C GLY A 81 -34.43 -7.65 47.03
N ALA A 82 -34.82 -6.89 48.05
CA ALA A 82 -35.21 -5.49 47.91
C ALA A 82 -34.05 -4.59 47.46
N TRP A 83 -32.84 -4.77 48.01
CA TRP A 83 -31.66 -4.03 47.55
C TRP A 83 -31.30 -4.32 46.10
N ALA A 84 -31.40 -5.58 45.66
CA ALA A 84 -31.23 -5.96 44.26
C ALA A 84 -32.32 -5.35 43.35
N ALA A 85 -33.58 -5.26 43.80
CA ALA A 85 -34.66 -4.62 43.07
C ALA A 85 -34.44 -3.10 42.91
N LEU A 86 -33.95 -2.42 43.95
CA LEU A 86 -33.61 -0.99 43.90
C LEU A 86 -32.42 -0.71 42.95
N LEU A 87 -31.39 -1.57 42.98
CA LEU A 87 -30.26 -1.50 42.05
C LEU A 87 -30.66 -1.75 40.60
N ALA A 88 -31.49 -2.77 40.34
CA ALA A 88 -32.05 -3.01 39.00
C ALA A 88 -32.89 -1.83 38.52
N THR A 89 -33.67 -1.21 39.40
CA THR A 89 -34.44 0.00 39.10
C THR A 89 -33.53 1.18 38.73
N ALA A 90 -32.41 1.38 39.42
CA ALA A 90 -31.43 2.40 39.06
C ALA A 90 -30.79 2.17 37.68
N VAL A 91 -30.59 0.91 37.28
CA VAL A 91 -30.09 0.56 35.94
C VAL A 91 -31.17 0.79 34.87
N ASP A 92 -32.35 0.18 35.04
CA ASP A 92 -33.40 0.06 34.02
C ASP A 92 -34.26 1.32 33.83
N GLN A 93 -34.36 2.19 34.85
CA GLN A 93 -35.24 3.37 34.83
C GLN A 93 -34.43 4.66 34.99
N SER A 94 -34.16 5.34 33.87
CA SER A 94 -33.36 6.58 33.84
C SER A 94 -33.90 7.67 34.77
N ASP A 95 -35.22 7.88 34.76
CA ASP A 95 -35.87 8.96 35.52
C ASP A 95 -35.83 8.69 37.04
N ALA A 96 -35.96 7.40 37.42
CA ALA A 96 -35.86 6.93 38.80
C ALA A 96 -34.42 6.88 39.33
N ARG A 97 -33.41 6.80 38.44
CA ARG A 97 -32.00 6.55 38.79
C ARG A 97 -31.46 7.50 39.86
N GLY A 98 -31.83 8.77 39.81
CA GLY A 98 -31.39 9.77 40.79
C GLY A 98 -31.91 9.50 42.21
N ALA A 99 -33.18 9.15 42.37
CA ALA A 99 -33.78 8.82 43.67
C ALA A 99 -33.33 7.45 44.19
N ALA A 100 -33.19 6.48 43.28
CA ALA A 100 -32.63 5.17 43.61
C ALA A 100 -31.19 5.30 44.13
N LEU A 101 -30.31 6.06 43.46
CA LEU A 101 -28.94 6.32 43.93
C LEU A 101 -28.90 7.03 45.30
N ARG A 102 -29.81 7.98 45.57
CA ARG A 102 -29.91 8.63 46.89
C ARG A 102 -30.27 7.66 48.01
N THR A 103 -31.10 6.65 47.72
CA THR A 103 -31.50 5.62 48.69
C THR A 103 -30.43 4.54 48.84
N LEU A 104 -29.79 4.13 47.73
CA LEU A 104 -28.62 3.24 47.73
C LEU A 104 -27.45 3.84 48.52
N GLY A 105 -27.26 5.15 48.44
CA GLY A 105 -26.27 5.89 49.22
C GLY A 105 -26.47 5.87 50.75
N ARG A 106 -27.60 5.36 51.24
CA ARG A 106 -27.87 5.13 52.67
C ARG A 106 -27.64 3.67 53.10
N GLY A 107 -27.35 2.76 52.16
CA GLY A 107 -27.11 1.34 52.43
C GLY A 107 -25.67 1.05 52.89
N LYS A 108 -25.50 0.00 53.70
CA LYS A 108 -24.16 -0.50 54.07
C LYS A 108 -23.53 -1.29 52.92
N SER A 109 -22.21 -1.16 52.76
CA SER A 109 -21.40 -1.88 51.75
C SER A 109 -21.57 -3.41 51.82
N GLU A 110 -21.64 -3.95 53.03
CA GLU A 110 -21.87 -5.37 53.33
C GLU A 110 -23.12 -5.93 52.63
N VAL A 111 -24.21 -5.16 52.64
CA VAL A 111 -25.54 -5.59 52.14
C VAL A 111 -25.64 -5.41 50.62
N LEU A 112 -24.92 -4.43 50.07
CA LEU A 112 -24.93 -4.12 48.64
C LEU A 112 -23.97 -4.98 47.80
N ARG A 113 -22.98 -5.63 48.42
CA ARG A 113 -21.96 -6.46 47.71
C ARG A 113 -22.56 -7.60 46.87
N GLU A 114 -23.43 -8.45 47.43
CA GLU A 114 -24.02 -9.57 46.68
C GLU A 114 -24.94 -9.09 45.53
N PRO A 115 -25.85 -8.13 45.76
CA PRO A 115 -26.57 -7.46 44.67
C PRO A 115 -25.68 -6.86 43.57
N VAL A 116 -24.58 -6.20 43.90
CA VAL A 116 -23.65 -5.64 42.91
C VAL A 116 -22.93 -6.74 42.12
N GLU A 117 -22.40 -7.78 42.76
CA GLU A 117 -21.77 -8.92 42.05
C GLU A 117 -22.76 -9.68 41.14
N ARG A 118 -24.04 -9.72 41.52
CA ARG A 118 -25.12 -10.30 40.71
C ARG A 118 -25.41 -9.45 39.47
N LEU A 119 -25.35 -8.13 39.61
CA LEU A 119 -25.66 -7.13 38.60
C LEU A 119 -24.49 -6.89 37.60
N LEU A 120 -23.25 -7.06 38.03
CA LEU A 120 -22.07 -7.03 37.14
C LEU A 120 -21.92 -8.29 36.25
N LYS A 121 -22.70 -9.35 36.52
CA LYS A 121 -22.78 -10.58 35.71
C LYS A 121 -23.80 -10.49 34.56
N GLU A 122 -24.41 -9.32 34.35
CA GLU A 122 -25.35 -9.07 33.25
C GLU A 122 -24.70 -9.35 31.87
N PRO A 123 -25.24 -10.28 31.06
CA PRO A 123 -24.70 -10.59 29.73
C PRO A 123 -24.99 -9.54 28.66
N GLN A 124 -26.03 -8.71 28.79
CA GLN A 124 -26.39 -7.70 27.78
C GLN A 124 -25.47 -6.48 27.87
N ALA A 125 -24.72 -6.18 26.80
CA ALA A 125 -23.68 -5.15 26.81
C ALA A 125 -24.19 -3.73 27.18
N GLU A 126 -25.36 -3.32 26.67
CA GLU A 126 -25.96 -2.02 26.99
C GLU A 126 -26.38 -1.93 28.46
N ARG A 127 -26.97 -3.00 28.98
CA ARG A 127 -27.39 -3.07 30.39
C ARG A 127 -26.17 -3.16 31.31
N LYS A 128 -25.14 -3.94 30.98
CA LYS A 128 -23.84 -3.99 31.69
C LYS A 128 -23.12 -2.63 31.69
N ARG A 129 -23.29 -1.80 30.65
CA ARG A 129 -22.82 -0.41 30.69
C ARG A 129 -23.54 0.41 31.76
N ALA A 130 -24.88 0.38 31.78
CA ALA A 130 -25.66 1.07 32.80
C ALA A 130 -25.40 0.52 34.23
N CYS A 131 -25.11 -0.79 34.37
CA CYS A 131 -24.64 -1.39 35.62
C CYS A 131 -23.36 -0.72 36.13
N TRP A 132 -22.34 -0.57 35.29
CA TRP A 132 -21.09 0.10 35.67
C TRP A 132 -21.27 1.60 35.96
N GLU A 133 -22.13 2.29 35.21
CA GLU A 133 -22.47 3.70 35.48
C GLU A 133 -23.14 3.87 36.86
N VAL A 134 -24.02 2.95 37.27
CA VAL A 134 -24.63 2.92 38.61
C VAL A 134 -23.59 2.56 39.69
N VAL A 135 -22.76 1.53 39.50
CA VAL A 135 -21.77 1.09 40.49
C VAL A 135 -20.71 2.17 40.77
N MET A 136 -20.26 2.91 39.76
CA MET A 136 -19.30 4.01 39.95
C MET A 136 -19.91 5.27 40.57
N ALA A 137 -21.25 5.38 40.60
CA ALA A 137 -21.99 6.46 41.25
C ALA A 137 -22.38 6.17 42.72
N LEU A 138 -22.02 4.99 43.26
CA LEU A 138 -22.21 4.65 44.68
C LEU A 138 -21.22 5.40 45.60
N PRO A 139 -21.47 5.39 46.94
CA PRO A 139 -20.53 5.91 47.94
C PRO A 139 -19.14 5.24 47.88
N ALA A 140 -18.12 5.95 48.39
CA ALA A 140 -16.71 5.53 48.31
C ALA A 140 -16.46 4.16 48.97
N GLU A 141 -17.12 3.94 50.10
CA GLU A 141 -17.14 2.74 50.92
C GLU A 141 -17.57 1.48 50.15
N ILE A 142 -18.16 1.66 48.95
CA ILE A 142 -18.56 0.61 48.02
C ILE A 142 -17.75 0.72 46.73
N SER A 143 -17.81 1.86 46.05
CA SER A 143 -17.25 2.04 44.69
C SER A 143 -15.74 1.83 44.62
N ASP A 144 -15.00 2.16 45.69
CA ASP A 144 -13.54 2.08 45.69
C ASP A 144 -13.06 0.61 45.64
N SER A 145 -13.85 -0.31 46.19
CA SER A 145 -13.60 -1.76 46.06
C SER A 145 -13.85 -2.31 44.64
N TYR A 146 -14.51 -1.51 43.79
CA TYR A 146 -14.80 -1.85 42.39
C TYR A 146 -13.95 -1.06 41.38
N ALA A 147 -13.24 -0.01 41.79
CA ALA A 147 -12.57 0.90 40.86
C ALA A 147 -11.48 0.23 40.01
N GLU A 148 -10.62 -0.61 40.60
CA GLU A 148 -9.58 -1.34 39.84
C GLU A 148 -10.18 -2.33 38.83
N ARG A 149 -11.34 -2.92 39.15
CA ARG A 149 -12.08 -3.81 38.26
C ARG A 149 -12.80 -3.02 37.17
N ALA A 150 -13.35 -1.85 37.51
CA ALA A 150 -13.98 -0.93 36.57
C ALA A 150 -13.00 -0.38 35.53
N LEU A 151 -11.71 -0.21 35.86
CA LEU A 151 -10.65 0.12 34.88
C LEU A 151 -10.47 -0.95 33.79
N VAL A 152 -10.75 -2.22 34.07
CA VAL A 152 -10.51 -3.33 33.13
C VAL A 152 -11.80 -3.79 32.44
N GLU A 153 -12.88 -3.97 33.20
CA GLU A 153 -14.18 -4.46 32.70
C GLU A 153 -15.18 -3.35 32.30
N GLY A 154 -14.88 -2.08 32.62
CA GLY A 154 -15.84 -0.99 32.51
C GLY A 154 -15.96 -0.37 31.10
N PRO A 155 -17.12 0.20 30.76
CA PRO A 155 -17.26 1.09 29.61
C PRO A 155 -16.41 2.37 29.80
N PRO A 156 -16.09 3.12 28.72
CA PRO A 156 -15.19 4.27 28.80
C PRO A 156 -15.51 5.31 29.89
N PRO A 157 -16.79 5.69 30.15
CA PRO A 157 -17.11 6.61 31.26
C PRO A 157 -16.79 6.04 32.64
N ALA A 158 -16.96 4.73 32.84
CA ALA A 158 -16.65 4.07 34.11
C ALA A 158 -15.14 3.93 34.32
N ARG A 159 -14.37 3.64 33.26
CA ARG A 159 -12.89 3.65 33.32
C ARG A 159 -12.36 5.03 33.70
N LEU A 160 -12.89 6.09 33.08
CA LEU A 160 -12.53 7.47 33.40
C LEU A 160 -12.84 7.82 34.87
N ALA A 161 -14.05 7.52 35.33
CA ALA A 161 -14.46 7.76 36.71
C ALA A 161 -13.61 6.95 37.72
N ALA A 162 -13.28 5.70 37.39
CA ALA A 162 -12.43 4.85 38.23
C ALA A 162 -10.99 5.36 38.32
N LEU A 163 -10.40 5.79 37.20
CA LEU A 163 -9.05 6.38 37.17
C LEU A 163 -8.99 7.66 38.02
N GLN A 164 -9.94 8.58 37.81
CA GLN A 164 -10.04 9.82 38.58
C GLN A 164 -10.24 9.57 40.08
N ARG A 165 -10.97 8.50 40.43
CA ARG A 165 -11.23 8.13 41.83
C ARG A 165 -10.01 7.52 42.52
N LEU A 166 -9.29 6.63 41.83
CA LEU A 166 -8.05 6.05 42.34
C LEU A 166 -6.97 7.13 42.52
N LEU A 167 -6.82 8.04 41.55
CA LEU A 167 -5.91 9.20 41.62
C LEU A 167 -6.28 10.24 42.70
N LYS A 168 -7.51 10.20 43.22
CA LYS A 168 -7.95 11.06 44.34
C LYS A 168 -7.72 10.40 45.70
N ASN A 169 -7.85 9.07 45.78
CA ASN A 169 -7.95 8.34 47.04
C ASN A 169 -6.68 7.51 47.39
N ARG A 170 -5.68 7.44 46.50
CA ARG A 170 -4.37 6.78 46.73
C ARG A 170 -3.23 7.62 46.16
N ALA A 171 -1.98 7.37 46.59
CA ALA A 171 -0.81 7.95 45.96
C ALA A 171 -0.64 7.39 44.54
N ILE A 172 -0.07 8.17 43.60
CA ILE A 172 0.06 7.74 42.19
C ILE A 172 1.06 6.59 42.07
N GLU A 173 2.05 6.58 42.97
CA GLU A 173 3.06 5.55 43.18
C GLU A 173 2.43 4.17 43.49
N ASP A 174 1.47 4.11 44.41
CA ASP A 174 0.78 2.87 44.81
C ASP A 174 0.00 2.21 43.65
N ILE A 175 -0.47 3.03 42.71
CA ILE A 175 -1.27 2.62 41.55
C ILE A 175 -0.50 2.75 40.23
N ARG A 176 0.82 2.98 40.25
CA ARG A 176 1.62 3.40 39.08
C ARG A 176 1.40 2.50 37.86
N GLY A 177 1.45 1.18 38.05
CA GLY A 177 1.21 0.20 36.98
C GLY A 177 -0.18 0.31 36.33
N LYS A 178 -1.22 0.67 37.10
CA LYS A 178 -2.58 0.88 36.59
C LYS A 178 -2.73 2.21 35.85
N VAL A 179 -1.99 3.25 36.25
CA VAL A 179 -1.93 4.51 35.50
C VAL A 179 -1.16 4.31 34.18
N THR A 180 -0.05 3.56 34.20
CA THR A 180 0.68 3.12 33.00
C THR A 180 -0.19 2.31 32.04
N GLU A 181 -0.97 1.36 32.53
CA GLU A 181 -1.94 0.60 31.73
C GLU A 181 -3.01 1.51 31.12
N ALA A 182 -3.59 2.42 31.92
CA ALA A 182 -4.60 3.39 31.48
C ALA A 182 -4.06 4.44 30.48
N ALA A 183 -2.75 4.71 30.46
CA ALA A 183 -2.13 5.57 29.45
C ALA A 183 -2.17 4.98 28.03
N SER A 184 -2.48 3.68 27.89
CA SER A 184 -2.68 3.01 26.59
C SER A 184 -4.15 2.63 26.31
N ASP A 185 -5.11 3.23 27.03
CA ASP A 185 -6.55 3.00 26.81
C ASP A 185 -7.01 3.41 25.39
N ARG A 186 -8.05 2.76 24.87
CA ARG A 186 -8.68 3.14 23.59
C ARG A 186 -9.40 4.49 23.67
N GLU A 187 -9.84 4.90 24.85
CA GLU A 187 -10.53 6.17 25.10
C GLU A 187 -9.53 7.30 25.39
N VAL A 188 -9.49 8.31 24.52
CA VAL A 188 -8.64 9.51 24.63
C VAL A 188 -8.75 10.16 26.02
N ARG A 189 -9.96 10.27 26.56
CA ARG A 189 -10.20 10.90 27.88
C ARG A 189 -9.54 10.14 29.03
N VAL A 190 -9.46 8.81 28.96
CA VAL A 190 -8.80 7.98 29.97
C VAL A 190 -7.29 8.11 29.83
N ARG A 191 -6.75 7.98 28.61
CA ARG A 191 -5.32 8.17 28.34
C ARG A 191 -4.82 9.53 28.81
N ARG A 192 -5.56 10.61 28.55
CA ARG A 192 -5.13 11.96 28.93
C ARG A 192 -5.01 12.12 30.44
N VAL A 193 -6.00 11.67 31.22
CA VAL A 193 -5.92 11.72 32.70
C VAL A 193 -4.78 10.84 33.24
N ALA A 194 -4.51 9.70 32.60
CA ALA A 194 -3.37 8.86 32.96
C ALA A 194 -2.02 9.55 32.65
N VAL A 195 -1.89 10.16 31.48
CA VAL A 195 -0.70 10.91 31.04
C VAL A 195 -0.46 12.16 31.90
N GLU A 196 -1.51 12.90 32.25
CA GLU A 196 -1.48 14.03 33.21
C GLU A 196 -1.05 13.61 34.63
N ALA A 197 -1.26 12.34 35.01
CA ALA A 197 -0.80 11.78 36.28
C ALA A 197 0.64 11.27 36.20
N LEU A 198 0.99 10.53 35.15
CA LEU A 198 2.34 10.01 34.91
C LEU A 198 3.38 11.12 34.75
N ALA A 199 3.04 12.22 34.05
CA ALA A 199 3.95 13.35 33.84
C ALA A 199 4.33 14.13 35.13
N LYS A 200 3.80 13.75 36.29
CA LYS A 200 4.17 14.26 37.62
C LYS A 200 5.21 13.37 38.33
N LEU A 201 5.42 12.14 37.85
CA LEU A 201 6.29 11.14 38.47
C LEU A 201 7.66 11.10 37.80
N GLU A 202 8.65 10.61 38.54
CA GLU A 202 10.04 10.53 38.09
C GLU A 202 10.44 9.05 37.86
N GLY A 203 10.91 8.67 36.66
CA GLY A 203 11.35 7.30 36.37
C GLY A 203 11.45 6.91 34.90
N ASN A 204 12.26 5.87 34.62
CA ASN A 204 12.48 5.34 33.26
C ASN A 204 11.22 4.67 32.67
N ASP A 205 10.40 4.06 33.52
CA ASP A 205 9.11 3.45 33.16
C ASP A 205 8.08 4.50 32.72
N VAL A 206 7.98 5.61 33.46
CA VAL A 206 7.17 6.78 33.07
C VAL A 206 7.69 7.38 31.76
N PHE A 207 9.01 7.47 31.63
CA PHE A 207 9.68 8.03 30.47
C PHE A 207 9.40 7.24 29.18
N GLU A 208 9.53 5.91 29.20
CA GLU A 208 9.21 5.03 28.06
C GLU A 208 7.74 5.18 27.62
N VAL A 209 6.80 5.22 28.57
CA VAL A 209 5.37 5.35 28.27
C VAL A 209 5.06 6.70 27.62
N LEU A 210 5.64 7.80 28.12
CA LEU A 210 5.43 9.12 27.56
C LEU A 210 6.17 9.29 26.21
N LEU A 211 7.32 8.64 26.02
CA LEU A 211 8.01 8.55 24.73
C LEU A 211 7.13 7.90 23.66
N ASP A 212 6.45 6.79 23.99
CA ASP A 212 5.47 6.16 23.09
C ASP A 212 4.25 7.04 22.83
N ARG A 213 3.71 7.71 23.86
CA ARG A 213 2.58 8.64 23.68
C ARG A 213 2.93 9.80 22.76
N LEU A 214 4.17 10.29 22.79
CA LEU A 214 4.60 11.38 21.93
C LEU A 214 4.60 11.02 20.45
N GLY A 215 5.07 9.82 20.11
CA GLY A 215 5.18 9.35 18.72
C GLY A 215 3.88 8.74 18.17
N LEU A 216 3.06 8.11 19.01
CA LEU A 216 1.97 7.21 18.57
C LEU A 216 0.55 7.65 18.95
N ASP A 217 0.36 8.67 19.79
CA ASP A 217 -0.98 9.07 20.24
C ASP A 217 -1.66 10.03 19.25
N ASP A 218 -2.96 9.84 19.00
CA ASP A 218 -3.74 10.67 18.07
C ASP A 218 -4.14 12.04 18.67
N ASP A 219 -4.22 12.17 20.00
CA ASP A 219 -4.59 13.44 20.66
C ASP A 219 -3.40 14.41 20.82
N ALA A 220 -3.61 15.66 20.40
CA ALA A 220 -2.58 16.69 20.38
C ALA A 220 -2.18 17.21 21.78
N GLU A 221 -3.10 17.22 22.75
CA GLU A 221 -2.78 17.59 24.13
C GLU A 221 -2.03 16.46 24.85
N ILE A 222 -2.33 15.19 24.57
CA ILE A 222 -1.53 14.05 25.04
C ILE A 222 -0.08 14.15 24.54
N ARG A 223 0.13 14.37 23.23
CA ARG A 223 1.47 14.57 22.67
C ARG A 223 2.17 15.78 23.31
N LYS A 224 1.49 16.89 23.50
CA LYS A 224 2.03 18.10 24.15
C LYS A 224 2.44 17.87 25.62
N ILE A 225 1.64 17.15 26.40
CA ILE A 225 1.99 16.81 27.80
C ILE A 225 3.23 15.90 27.84
N ALA A 226 3.27 14.87 27.00
CA ALA A 226 4.43 13.99 26.85
C ALA A 226 5.69 14.75 26.42
N GLY A 227 5.58 15.64 25.42
CA GLY A 227 6.68 16.46 24.92
C GLY A 227 7.29 17.36 26.00
N ASN A 228 6.44 18.04 26.78
CA ASN A 228 6.88 18.87 27.90
C ASN A 228 7.63 18.05 28.98
N TYR A 229 7.15 16.85 29.30
CA TYR A 229 7.84 15.95 30.24
C TYR A 229 9.21 15.51 29.69
N LEU A 230 9.25 15.05 28.44
CA LEU A 230 10.46 14.55 27.80
C LEU A 230 11.51 15.67 27.63
N GLN A 231 11.07 16.92 27.40
CA GLN A 231 11.96 18.09 27.35
C GLN A 231 12.64 18.37 28.71
N LYS A 232 11.93 18.20 29.83
CA LYS A 232 12.53 18.22 31.18
C LYS A 232 13.49 17.04 31.37
N TYR A 233 13.11 15.85 30.92
CA TYR A 233 13.77 14.60 31.28
C TYR A 233 14.99 14.21 30.45
N VAL A 234 15.07 14.60 29.18
CA VAL A 234 16.12 14.14 28.25
C VAL A 234 17.53 14.56 28.69
N VAL A 235 17.66 15.68 29.42
CA VAL A 235 18.94 16.16 29.97
C VAL A 235 19.45 15.26 31.10
N SER A 236 18.54 14.68 31.88
CA SER A 236 18.82 13.75 32.99
C SER A 236 18.78 12.27 32.60
N ALA A 237 18.43 11.93 31.35
CA ALA A 237 18.26 10.55 30.92
C ALA A 237 19.61 9.78 30.90
N PRO A 238 19.63 8.49 31.30
CA PRO A 238 20.84 7.67 31.21
C PRO A 238 21.39 7.61 29.78
N ARG A 239 22.73 7.65 29.63
CA ARG A 239 23.40 7.57 28.32
C ARG A 239 22.91 6.37 27.48
N GLU A 240 22.73 5.23 28.12
CA GLU A 240 22.28 3.96 27.51
C GLU A 240 20.89 4.06 26.85
N MET A 241 20.02 4.98 27.30
CA MET A 241 18.69 5.16 26.71
C MET A 241 18.70 6.10 25.49
N ARG A 242 19.78 6.89 25.28
CA ARG A 242 19.84 7.89 24.18
C ARG A 242 19.53 7.32 22.79
N PRO A 243 20.01 6.12 22.38
CA PRO A 243 19.66 5.58 21.07
C PRO A 243 18.18 5.22 20.92
N ALA A 244 17.53 4.74 21.99
CA ALA A 244 16.09 4.45 21.98
C ALA A 244 15.24 5.73 21.98
N ILE A 245 15.69 6.74 22.73
CA ILE A 245 15.15 8.11 22.74
C ILE A 245 15.21 8.69 21.33
N LEU A 246 16.39 8.72 20.72
CA LEU A 246 16.57 9.16 19.34
C LEU A 246 15.65 8.38 18.40
N GLY A 247 15.62 7.05 18.49
CA GLY A 247 14.81 6.21 17.62
C GLY A 247 13.32 6.56 17.61
N ARG A 248 12.69 6.75 18.78
CA ARG A 248 11.25 7.08 18.85
C ARG A 248 10.95 8.57 18.65
N LEU A 249 11.87 9.48 19.02
CA LEU A 249 11.70 10.91 18.81
C LEU A 249 11.88 11.33 17.34
N LEU A 250 12.89 10.79 16.65
CA LEU A 250 13.17 11.13 15.25
C LEU A 250 12.13 10.57 14.27
N LEU A 251 11.30 9.61 14.71
CA LEU A 251 10.17 9.07 13.95
C LEU A 251 8.81 9.70 14.32
N ALA A 252 8.75 10.63 15.27
CA ALA A 252 7.51 11.32 15.63
C ALA A 252 6.95 12.17 14.46
N SER A 253 5.62 12.40 14.47
CA SER A 253 4.92 13.05 13.37
C SER A 253 4.90 14.59 13.43
N ASP A 254 5.27 15.20 14.57
CA ASP A 254 5.15 16.64 14.84
C ASP A 254 6.53 17.36 14.84
N GLU A 255 6.78 18.18 13.82
CA GLU A 255 8.05 18.91 13.63
C GLU A 255 8.42 19.83 14.81
N LYS A 256 7.44 20.45 15.48
CA LYS A 256 7.70 21.40 16.57
C LYS A 256 8.17 20.68 17.83
N VAL A 257 7.54 19.54 18.10
CA VAL A 257 7.96 18.59 19.14
C VAL A 257 9.36 18.07 18.85
N GLN A 258 9.62 17.60 17.63
CA GLN A 258 10.95 17.10 17.23
C GLN A 258 12.05 18.16 17.41
N GLY A 259 11.82 19.37 16.88
CA GLY A 259 12.76 20.48 17.01
C GLY A 259 13.02 20.90 18.47
N ALA A 260 11.99 20.93 19.32
CA ALA A 260 12.14 21.25 20.74
C ALA A 260 12.98 20.21 21.51
N LEU A 261 12.83 18.93 21.17
CA LEU A 261 13.54 17.83 21.82
C LEU A 261 14.97 17.62 21.29
N LEU A 262 15.20 17.85 19.99
CA LEU A 262 16.56 17.96 19.45
C LEU A 262 17.32 19.11 20.15
N LYS A 263 16.70 20.27 20.33
CA LYS A 263 17.28 21.40 21.07
C LYS A 263 17.61 21.02 22.53
N ALA A 264 16.73 20.29 23.22
CA ALA A 264 16.97 19.83 24.59
C ALA A 264 18.06 18.74 24.70
N LEU A 265 18.15 17.81 23.73
CA LEU A 265 19.19 16.77 23.71
C LEU A 265 20.57 17.36 23.40
N PHE A 266 20.68 18.22 22.38
CA PHE A 266 21.95 18.83 22.00
C PHE A 266 22.46 19.86 23.03
N ALA A 267 21.57 20.41 23.87
CA ALA A 267 21.95 21.23 25.03
C ALA A 267 22.79 20.47 26.09
N THR A 268 22.88 19.13 26.03
CA THR A 268 23.82 18.35 26.87
C THR A 268 25.30 18.51 26.48
N GLY A 269 25.60 19.25 25.41
CA GLY A 269 26.96 19.70 25.05
C GLY A 269 27.79 18.72 24.22
N GLN A 270 27.32 17.49 24.00
CA GLN A 270 28.07 16.45 23.28
C GLN A 270 27.78 16.43 21.76
N VAL A 271 27.75 17.61 21.13
CA VAL A 271 27.21 17.85 19.78
C VAL A 271 27.73 16.86 18.72
N SER A 272 29.05 16.60 18.66
CA SER A 272 29.63 15.72 17.62
C SER A 272 29.35 14.23 17.83
N GLU A 273 29.24 13.79 19.10
CA GLU A 273 28.91 12.40 19.49
C GLU A 273 27.43 12.13 19.17
N LEU A 274 26.55 13.02 19.63
CA LEU A 274 25.11 12.97 19.36
C LEU A 274 24.78 13.09 17.88
N LEU A 275 25.49 13.94 17.13
CA LEU A 275 25.26 14.06 15.68
C LEU A 275 25.66 12.76 14.95
N LEU A 276 26.75 12.11 15.35
CA LEU A 276 27.12 10.81 14.78
C LEU A 276 26.08 9.73 15.11
N GLU A 277 25.56 9.68 16.34
CA GLU A 277 24.45 8.79 16.72
C GLU A 277 23.21 9.02 15.84
N VAL A 278 22.78 10.28 15.70
CA VAL A 278 21.61 10.67 14.89
C VAL A 278 21.80 10.33 13.40
N LEU A 279 22.94 10.69 12.80
CA LEU A 279 23.20 10.41 11.38
C LEU A 279 23.38 8.91 11.11
N THR A 280 23.89 8.14 12.09
CA THR A 280 23.94 6.67 12.02
C THR A 280 22.54 6.07 12.02
N PHE A 281 21.63 6.58 12.86
CA PHE A 281 20.22 6.16 12.85
C PHE A 281 19.52 6.52 11.53
N CYS A 282 19.79 7.73 11.00
CA CYS A 282 19.22 8.21 9.74
C CYS A 282 19.61 7.38 8.50
N LYS A 283 20.61 6.48 8.57
CA LYS A 283 20.91 5.55 7.48
C LYS A 283 19.75 4.63 7.11
N GLY A 284 18.90 4.27 8.09
CA GLY A 284 17.75 3.38 7.91
C GLY A 284 16.41 4.11 7.80
N VAL A 285 16.40 5.44 7.86
CA VAL A 285 15.19 6.28 7.79
C VAL A 285 15.23 7.06 6.49
N LEU A 286 14.12 7.08 5.76
CA LEU A 286 14.06 7.59 4.39
C LEU A 286 12.78 8.43 4.20
N GLY A 287 12.74 9.27 3.16
CA GLY A 287 11.60 10.12 2.81
C GLY A 287 11.34 11.31 3.76
N GLU A 288 10.07 11.70 3.93
CA GLU A 288 9.66 12.84 4.77
C GLU A 288 10.22 12.79 6.21
N PRO A 289 10.19 11.66 6.96
CA PRO A 289 10.78 11.60 8.30
C PRO A 289 12.26 11.97 8.34
N HIS A 290 13.05 11.47 7.38
CA HIS A 290 14.48 11.81 7.24
C HIS A 290 14.68 13.30 6.95
N THR A 291 13.93 13.83 5.98
CA THR A 291 14.00 15.24 5.57
C THR A 291 13.68 16.19 6.73
N ARG A 292 12.70 15.83 7.58
CA ARG A 292 12.32 16.64 8.76
C ARG A 292 13.39 16.62 9.84
N VAL A 293 14.04 15.47 10.07
CA VAL A 293 15.22 15.38 10.97
C VAL A 293 16.37 16.27 10.48
N MET A 294 16.70 16.23 9.18
CA MET A 294 17.80 17.06 8.64
C MET A 294 17.52 18.57 8.75
N LYS A 295 16.27 18.99 8.52
CA LYS A 295 15.84 20.39 8.75
C LYS A 295 15.93 20.78 10.23
N ALA A 296 15.41 19.94 11.13
CA ALA A 296 15.39 20.21 12.56
C ALA A 296 16.81 20.20 13.19
N LEU A 297 17.74 19.41 12.64
CA LEU A 297 19.17 19.52 12.95
C LEU A 297 19.77 20.83 12.43
N ALA A 298 19.40 21.29 11.23
CA ALA A 298 19.90 22.56 10.69
C ALA A 298 19.42 23.79 11.51
N GLU A 299 18.24 23.74 12.12
CA GLU A 299 17.78 24.76 13.09
C GLU A 299 18.67 24.91 14.34
N LEU A 300 19.56 23.95 14.61
CA LEU A 300 20.53 24.04 15.72
C LEU A 300 21.74 24.94 15.40
N GLY A 301 21.91 25.36 14.14
CA GLY A 301 22.88 26.37 13.72
C GLY A 301 24.34 25.90 13.69
N ASP A 302 25.26 26.87 13.76
CA ASP A 302 26.71 26.69 13.57
C ASP A 302 27.34 25.50 14.35
N PRO A 303 26.96 25.15 15.60
CA PRO A 303 27.54 23.99 16.29
C PRO A 303 27.31 22.65 15.57
N VAL A 304 26.13 22.46 14.97
CA VAL A 304 25.79 21.24 14.21
C VAL A 304 26.43 21.28 12.82
N LEU A 305 26.54 22.47 12.21
CA LEU A 305 27.29 22.65 10.97
C LEU A 305 28.78 22.28 11.16
N GLU A 306 29.43 22.77 12.22
CA GLU A 306 30.82 22.39 12.52
C GLU A 306 30.99 20.88 12.77
N ALA A 307 30.07 20.27 13.52
CA ALA A 307 30.10 18.84 13.78
C ALA A 307 29.91 18.02 12.48
N GLY A 308 28.94 18.40 11.63
CA GLY A 308 28.75 17.80 10.31
C GLY A 308 29.98 17.97 9.41
N MET A 309 30.58 19.17 9.40
CA MET A 309 31.82 19.45 8.65
C MET A 309 33.03 18.63 9.10
N ARG A 310 33.06 18.18 10.37
CA ARG A 310 34.05 17.20 10.88
C ARG A 310 33.69 15.76 10.44
N LEU A 311 32.41 15.39 10.51
CA LEU A 311 31.92 14.06 10.14
C LEU A 311 31.92 13.78 8.63
N LEU A 312 32.04 14.80 7.76
CA LEU A 312 32.38 14.63 6.34
C LEU A 312 33.73 13.90 6.12
N GLY A 313 34.59 13.80 7.14
CA GLY A 313 35.82 13.00 7.13
C GLY A 313 35.70 11.61 7.76
N ASN A 314 34.50 11.12 8.07
CA ASN A 314 34.29 9.79 8.66
C ASN A 314 34.66 8.67 7.68
N GLU A 315 35.21 7.55 8.17
CA GLU A 315 35.57 6.37 7.35
C GLU A 315 34.37 5.77 6.60
N ASP A 316 33.18 5.86 7.20
CA ASP A 316 31.93 5.30 6.70
C ASP A 316 31.27 6.17 5.61
N PRO A 317 31.08 5.66 4.37
CA PRO A 317 30.57 6.46 3.25
C PRO A 317 29.09 6.84 3.40
N ASP A 318 28.25 6.01 4.04
CA ASP A 318 26.87 6.41 4.33
C ASP A 318 26.86 7.59 5.32
N ILE A 319 27.75 7.63 6.31
CA ILE A 319 27.87 8.81 7.21
C ILE A 319 28.28 10.06 6.42
N ARG A 320 29.22 9.95 5.47
CA ARG A 320 29.60 11.09 4.62
C ARG A 320 28.42 11.60 3.78
N VAL A 321 27.60 10.71 3.22
CA VAL A 321 26.34 11.05 2.53
C VAL A 321 25.31 11.71 3.45
N GLN A 322 25.10 11.17 4.65
CA GLN A 322 24.17 11.76 5.64
C GLN A 322 24.63 13.17 6.06
N CYS A 323 25.95 13.39 6.16
CA CYS A 323 26.53 14.72 6.40
C CYS A 323 26.34 15.67 5.21
N LEU A 324 26.43 15.21 3.96
CA LEU A 324 26.16 16.04 2.77
C LEU A 324 24.72 16.55 2.75
N LEU A 325 23.75 15.66 3.00
CA LEU A 325 22.31 16.00 3.07
C LEU A 325 21.99 16.96 4.22
N LEU A 326 22.65 16.81 5.38
CA LEU A 326 22.58 17.77 6.48
C LEU A 326 23.15 19.15 6.06
N VAL A 327 24.33 19.16 5.45
CA VAL A 327 25.08 20.38 5.08
C VAL A 327 24.38 21.17 3.97
N GLU A 328 23.61 20.52 3.09
CA GLU A 328 22.71 21.17 2.12
C GLU A 328 21.79 22.21 2.79
N ASN A 329 21.21 21.86 3.94
CA ASN A 329 20.19 22.67 4.61
C ASN A 329 20.74 24.01 5.16
N PHE A 330 22.06 24.13 5.37
CA PHE A 330 22.70 25.35 5.88
C PHE A 330 22.96 26.43 4.82
N LYS A 331 22.89 26.10 3.52
CA LYS A 331 22.90 27.04 2.37
C LYS A 331 23.93 28.18 2.43
N GLY A 332 25.11 27.92 2.99
CA GLY A 332 26.10 28.95 3.33
C GLY A 332 27.41 28.84 2.54
N PRO A 333 28.06 29.97 2.16
CA PRO A 333 29.35 29.98 1.44
C PRO A 333 30.52 29.21 2.08
N ARG A 334 30.38 28.80 3.36
CA ARG A 334 31.34 27.98 4.11
C ARG A 334 31.34 26.49 3.71
N THR A 335 30.22 25.97 3.21
CA THR A 335 30.04 24.52 2.96
C THR A 335 30.79 24.05 1.71
N VAL A 336 30.72 24.84 0.64
CA VAL A 336 31.27 24.58 -0.70
C VAL A 336 32.73 24.09 -0.64
N GLY A 337 33.58 24.74 0.16
CA GLY A 337 35.01 24.41 0.27
C GLY A 337 35.34 23.07 0.94
N ILE A 338 34.37 22.38 1.55
CA ILE A 338 34.53 21.00 2.03
C ILE A 338 33.81 20.02 1.11
N VAL A 339 32.60 20.33 0.62
CA VAL A 339 31.90 19.49 -0.36
C VAL A 339 32.74 19.28 -1.63
N VAL A 340 33.45 20.32 -2.09
CA VAL A 340 34.43 20.25 -3.20
C VAL A 340 35.55 19.23 -2.95
N LYS A 341 35.93 18.95 -1.70
CA LYS A 341 36.94 17.91 -1.40
C LYS A 341 36.39 16.50 -1.60
N LEU A 342 35.10 16.29 -1.33
CA LEU A 342 34.42 15.01 -1.51
C LEU A 342 34.12 14.67 -2.98
N LEU A 343 34.35 15.60 -3.91
CA LEU A 343 34.48 15.29 -5.34
C LEU A 343 35.70 14.39 -5.64
N GLN A 344 36.62 14.21 -4.68
CA GLN A 344 37.76 13.29 -4.78
C GLN A 344 37.65 12.10 -3.81
N ASP A 345 36.44 11.79 -3.32
CA ASP A 345 36.21 10.65 -2.43
C ASP A 345 36.45 9.30 -3.14
N ALA A 346 36.99 8.34 -2.39
CA ALA A 346 37.20 6.98 -2.88
C ALA A 346 35.87 6.27 -3.21
N ASP A 347 34.79 6.61 -2.50
CA ASP A 347 33.45 6.09 -2.76
C ASP A 347 32.73 6.91 -3.86
N TRP A 348 32.27 6.21 -4.89
CA TRP A 348 31.61 6.79 -6.07
C TRP A 348 30.25 7.43 -5.74
N TRP A 349 29.52 6.90 -4.74
CA TRP A 349 28.23 7.44 -4.34
C TRP A 349 28.39 8.72 -3.52
N VAL A 350 29.45 8.81 -2.70
CA VAL A 350 29.85 10.08 -2.05
C VAL A 350 30.22 11.14 -3.10
N ARG A 351 30.97 10.79 -4.15
CA ARG A 351 31.32 11.75 -5.24
C ARG A 351 30.08 12.26 -5.99
N ILE A 352 29.12 11.38 -6.32
CA ILE A 352 27.84 11.77 -6.95
C ILE A 352 27.05 12.69 -6.04
N MET A 353 26.86 12.33 -4.77
CA MET A 353 26.12 13.15 -3.80
C MET A 353 26.78 14.51 -3.56
N ALA A 354 28.12 14.59 -3.61
CA ALA A 354 28.84 15.85 -3.56
C ALA A 354 28.58 16.73 -4.80
N CYS A 355 28.46 16.15 -6.01
CA CYS A 355 28.05 16.89 -7.21
C CYS A 355 26.63 17.46 -7.05
N GLU A 356 25.66 16.61 -6.68
CA GLU A 356 24.27 17.04 -6.45
C GLU A 356 24.17 18.14 -5.38
N THR A 357 24.88 17.98 -4.25
CA THR A 357 24.89 18.95 -3.15
C THR A 357 25.38 20.32 -3.63
N LEU A 358 26.41 20.38 -4.46
CA LEU A 358 26.89 21.64 -5.06
C LEU A 358 25.86 22.25 -6.02
N GLY A 359 25.20 21.41 -6.84
CA GLY A 359 24.10 21.80 -7.72
C GLY A 359 22.88 22.38 -6.97
N ARG A 360 22.60 21.89 -5.77
CA ARG A 360 21.53 22.39 -4.88
C ARG A 360 21.93 23.64 -4.10
N VAL A 361 23.20 23.75 -3.70
CA VAL A 361 23.77 24.95 -3.04
C VAL A 361 23.90 26.13 -4.01
N LYS A 362 24.02 25.88 -5.32
CA LYS A 362 23.99 26.88 -6.41
C LYS A 362 25.06 27.98 -6.32
N ASP A 363 26.22 27.67 -5.74
CA ASP A 363 27.35 28.61 -5.63
C ASP A 363 28.27 28.51 -6.87
N PRO A 364 28.42 29.57 -7.68
CA PRO A 364 29.24 29.54 -8.90
C PRO A 364 30.71 29.17 -8.68
N ARG A 365 31.24 29.32 -7.46
CA ARG A 365 32.64 28.96 -7.11
C ARG A 365 32.89 27.44 -7.16
N SER A 366 31.83 26.63 -7.25
CA SER A 366 31.93 25.17 -7.42
C SER A 366 32.13 24.72 -8.87
N LEU A 367 31.79 25.54 -9.87
CA LEU A 367 31.85 25.18 -11.29
C LEU A 367 33.24 24.66 -11.74
N PRO A 368 34.38 25.30 -11.41
CA PRO A 368 35.71 24.83 -11.82
C PRO A 368 36.18 23.52 -11.16
N TYR A 369 35.34 22.95 -10.29
CA TYR A 369 35.53 21.63 -9.68
C TYR A 369 34.56 20.61 -10.26
N LEU A 370 33.31 21.01 -10.55
CA LEU A 370 32.36 20.17 -11.30
C LEU A 370 32.83 19.92 -12.75
N ASP A 371 33.45 20.92 -13.40
CA ASP A 371 34.10 20.76 -14.72
C ASP A 371 35.13 19.61 -14.73
N LYS A 372 35.81 19.38 -13.60
CA LYS A 372 36.82 18.31 -13.43
C LYS A 372 36.20 16.93 -13.19
N MET A 373 34.90 16.85 -12.92
CA MET A 373 34.15 15.61 -12.76
C MET A 373 33.46 15.16 -14.06
N LEU A 374 33.42 16.01 -15.10
CA LEU A 374 32.92 15.63 -16.43
C LEU A 374 33.63 14.41 -17.05
N PRO A 375 34.93 14.14 -16.80
CA PRO A 375 35.60 12.91 -17.26
C PRO A 375 35.36 11.68 -16.36
N ASP A 376 34.82 11.83 -15.14
CA ASP A 376 34.55 10.72 -14.24
C ASP A 376 33.32 9.93 -14.75
N PRO A 377 33.44 8.63 -15.08
CA PRO A 377 32.37 7.87 -15.71
C PRO A 377 31.16 7.65 -14.79
N ASP A 378 31.35 7.68 -13.47
CA ASP A 378 30.29 7.55 -12.47
C ASP A 378 29.62 8.92 -12.24
N CYS A 379 30.41 10.00 -12.15
CA CYS A 379 29.95 11.30 -11.65
C CYS A 379 29.50 12.28 -12.74
N LYS A 380 29.91 12.09 -14.00
CA LYS A 380 29.66 13.03 -15.11
C LYS A 380 28.22 13.52 -15.26
N TRP A 381 27.22 12.65 -15.03
CA TRP A 381 25.81 13.04 -15.17
C TRP A 381 25.39 14.02 -14.08
N ALA A 382 25.67 13.67 -12.81
CA ALA A 382 25.43 14.56 -11.68
C ALA A 382 26.24 15.87 -11.77
N ALA A 383 27.43 15.84 -12.38
CA ALA A 383 28.21 17.04 -12.66
C ALA A 383 27.54 17.95 -13.71
N ILE A 384 27.06 17.40 -14.84
CA ILE A 384 26.35 18.15 -15.88
C ILE A 384 25.05 18.77 -15.32
N ASP A 385 24.27 17.99 -14.58
CA ASP A 385 23.02 18.46 -13.98
C ASP A 385 23.28 19.52 -12.89
N ALA A 386 24.34 19.36 -12.08
CA ALA A 386 24.75 20.36 -11.10
C ALA A 386 25.21 21.68 -11.74
N ILE A 387 26.00 21.61 -12.83
CA ILE A 387 26.43 22.78 -13.62
C ILE A 387 25.21 23.53 -14.17
N GLY A 388 24.23 22.80 -14.72
CA GLY A 388 22.95 23.37 -15.15
C GLY A 388 22.15 23.98 -14.00
N ALA A 389 22.10 23.30 -12.84
CA ALA A 389 21.37 23.78 -11.68
C ALA A 389 21.96 25.05 -11.04
N ILE A 390 23.29 25.22 -11.05
CA ILE A 390 23.96 26.47 -10.66
C ILE A 390 23.66 27.56 -11.68
N GLY A 391 23.88 27.27 -12.96
CA GLY A 391 23.55 28.14 -14.08
C GLY A 391 24.32 29.47 -14.12
N GLY A 392 23.67 30.49 -14.69
CA GLY A 392 24.27 31.81 -14.93
C GLY A 392 25.37 31.84 -16.00
N GLU A 393 25.98 33.01 -16.20
CA GLU A 393 27.00 33.21 -17.24
C GLU A 393 28.26 32.35 -17.05
N SER A 394 28.61 32.01 -15.80
CA SER A 394 29.75 31.13 -15.50
C SER A 394 29.54 29.68 -15.96
N ALA A 395 28.32 29.15 -15.90
CA ALA A 395 28.01 27.80 -16.39
C ALA A 395 27.78 27.77 -17.92
N PHE A 396 27.40 28.89 -18.51
CA PHE A 396 27.05 29.03 -19.93
C PHE A 396 28.18 28.53 -20.86
N ALA A 397 29.44 28.86 -20.56
CA ALA A 397 30.58 28.42 -21.37
C ALA A 397 30.77 26.89 -21.37
N THR A 398 30.65 26.22 -20.22
CA THR A 398 30.74 24.76 -20.12
C THR A 398 29.55 24.08 -20.80
N VAL A 399 28.33 24.58 -20.61
CA VAL A 399 27.16 23.99 -21.28
C VAL A 399 27.26 24.13 -22.81
N LEU A 400 27.79 25.26 -23.33
CA LEU A 400 28.02 25.42 -24.77
C LEU A 400 29.13 24.52 -25.35
N SER A 401 30.10 24.08 -24.55
CA SER A 401 31.09 23.09 -25.01
C SER A 401 30.51 21.67 -24.97
N LEU A 402 29.76 21.33 -23.92
CA LEU A 402 29.06 20.05 -23.78
C LEU A 402 27.97 19.83 -24.85
N LEU A 403 27.30 20.90 -25.32
CA LEU A 403 26.41 20.86 -26.49
C LEU A 403 27.12 20.51 -27.81
N LYS A 404 28.45 20.41 -27.83
CA LYS A 404 29.27 20.04 -28.99
C LYS A 404 30.12 18.78 -28.75
N ASP A 405 29.92 18.09 -27.63
CA ASP A 405 30.65 16.88 -27.27
C ASP A 405 30.42 15.74 -28.31
N PRO A 406 31.42 14.88 -28.62
CA PRO A 406 31.21 13.73 -29.50
C PRO A 406 30.11 12.76 -29.03
N SER A 407 29.89 12.57 -27.73
CA SER A 407 28.85 11.70 -27.18
C SER A 407 27.45 12.30 -27.37
N GLN A 408 26.55 11.53 -28.00
CA GLN A 408 25.12 11.86 -28.13
C GLN A 408 24.47 12.03 -26.76
N GLU A 409 24.89 11.22 -25.80
CA GLU A 409 24.40 11.19 -24.43
C GLU A 409 24.82 12.44 -23.65
N VAL A 410 26.09 12.88 -23.80
CA VAL A 410 26.59 14.13 -23.20
C VAL A 410 25.90 15.36 -23.80
N ARG A 411 25.78 15.45 -25.13
CA ARG A 411 25.01 16.54 -25.76
C ARG A 411 23.55 16.54 -25.30
N SER A 412 22.95 15.37 -25.13
CA SER A 412 21.58 15.24 -24.62
C SER A 412 21.43 15.70 -23.17
N ALA A 413 22.41 15.48 -22.30
CA ALA A 413 22.40 16.00 -20.93
C ALA A 413 22.66 17.52 -20.91
N ALA A 414 23.56 18.00 -21.77
CA ALA A 414 23.82 19.42 -21.95
C ALA A 414 22.57 20.20 -22.42
N VAL A 415 21.74 19.61 -23.28
CA VAL A 415 20.43 20.17 -23.66
C VAL A 415 19.48 20.31 -22.45
N ASN A 416 19.49 19.37 -21.51
CA ASN A 416 18.70 19.50 -20.27
C ASN A 416 19.28 20.58 -19.34
N ALA A 417 20.59 20.58 -19.11
CA ALA A 417 21.28 21.60 -18.31
C ALA A 417 21.07 23.02 -18.87
N ALA A 418 21.06 23.17 -20.19
CA ALA A 418 20.79 24.42 -20.89
C ALA A 418 19.42 25.03 -20.58
N LYS A 419 18.40 24.24 -20.22
CA LYS A 419 17.06 24.74 -19.85
C LYS A 419 17.07 25.58 -18.57
N ASN A 420 18.03 25.33 -17.69
CA ASN A 420 18.19 26.02 -16.42
C ASN A 420 19.07 27.28 -16.52
N LEU A 421 19.63 27.58 -17.71
CA LEU A 421 20.40 28.80 -17.93
C LEU A 421 19.47 29.99 -18.15
N THR A 422 19.69 31.05 -17.37
CA THR A 422 18.93 32.30 -17.43
C THR A 422 19.30 33.21 -18.60
N ASP A 423 20.22 32.78 -19.47
CA ASP A 423 20.76 33.58 -20.57
C ASP A 423 19.94 33.41 -21.86
N PRO A 424 19.27 34.45 -22.39
CA PRO A 424 18.44 34.34 -23.59
C PRO A 424 19.20 33.84 -24.84
N ARG A 425 20.53 33.97 -24.89
CA ARG A 425 21.37 33.47 -25.99
C ARG A 425 21.26 31.94 -26.14
N ILE A 426 20.97 31.21 -25.05
CA ILE A 426 20.90 29.75 -25.08
C ILE A 426 19.83 29.22 -26.04
N VAL A 427 18.75 29.99 -26.24
CA VAL A 427 17.65 29.65 -27.17
C VAL A 427 18.15 29.53 -28.61
N GLY A 428 19.08 30.39 -29.03
CA GLY A 428 19.68 30.31 -30.36
C GLY A 428 20.53 29.05 -30.55
N TYR A 429 21.36 28.73 -29.56
CA TYR A 429 22.19 27.51 -29.59
C TYR A 429 21.34 26.22 -29.54
N LEU A 430 20.27 26.20 -28.74
CA LEU A 430 19.34 25.07 -28.71
C LEU A 430 18.53 24.96 -30.01
N GLU A 431 18.17 26.10 -30.63
CA GLU A 431 17.56 26.10 -31.96
C GLU A 431 18.50 25.56 -33.04
N ASP A 432 19.80 25.89 -32.99
CA ASP A 432 20.78 25.38 -33.93
C ASP A 432 21.03 23.88 -33.71
N VAL A 433 21.18 23.43 -32.46
CA VAL A 433 21.24 22.00 -32.11
C VAL A 433 19.98 21.27 -32.61
N ALA A 434 18.78 21.84 -32.43
CA ALA A 434 17.52 21.30 -32.95
C ALA A 434 17.48 21.15 -34.48
N LYS A 435 18.20 22.00 -35.21
CA LYS A 435 18.29 21.98 -36.69
C LYS A 435 19.42 21.09 -37.20
N THR A 436 20.58 21.08 -36.55
CA THR A 436 21.85 20.59 -37.14
C THR A 436 22.54 19.45 -36.41
N ASP A 437 22.13 19.05 -35.20
CA ASP A 437 22.78 17.92 -34.51
C ASP A 437 22.59 16.61 -35.32
N ALA A 438 23.63 15.78 -35.40
CA ALA A 438 23.55 14.49 -36.09
C ALA A 438 22.51 13.54 -35.44
N ALA A 439 22.37 13.57 -34.12
CA ALA A 439 21.53 12.68 -33.33
C ALA A 439 20.05 13.14 -33.30
N PRO A 440 19.08 12.35 -33.80
CA PRO A 440 17.66 12.71 -33.78
C PRO A 440 17.10 12.95 -32.37
N GLU A 441 17.60 12.24 -31.36
CA GLU A 441 17.18 12.39 -29.97
C GLU A 441 17.61 13.73 -29.37
N VAL A 442 18.83 14.19 -29.68
CA VAL A 442 19.35 15.50 -29.23
C VAL A 442 18.59 16.61 -29.93
N ARG A 443 18.31 16.47 -31.24
CA ARG A 443 17.45 17.42 -31.97
C ARG A 443 16.06 17.54 -31.33
N LEU A 444 15.41 16.41 -31.02
CA LEU A 444 14.08 16.42 -30.40
C LEU A 444 14.10 17.09 -29.02
N ARG A 445 15.02 16.68 -28.14
CA ARG A 445 15.17 17.29 -26.81
C ARG A 445 15.49 18.77 -26.89
N ALA A 446 16.22 19.22 -27.91
CA ALA A 446 16.49 20.64 -28.13
C ALA A 446 15.25 21.41 -28.61
N VAL A 447 14.37 20.80 -29.42
CA VAL A 447 13.04 21.36 -29.73
C VAL A 447 12.18 21.47 -28.47
N GLU A 448 12.18 20.44 -27.62
CA GLU A 448 11.45 20.43 -26.34
C GLU A 448 12.00 21.49 -25.37
N ALA A 449 13.33 21.62 -25.26
CA ALA A 449 14.01 22.66 -24.49
C ALA A 449 13.67 24.09 -24.99
N VAL A 450 13.75 24.33 -26.31
CA VAL A 450 13.34 25.61 -26.92
C VAL A 450 11.87 25.91 -26.64
N ARG A 451 10.99 24.89 -26.66
CA ARG A 451 9.57 25.03 -26.39
C ARG A 451 9.29 25.37 -24.93
N GLU A 452 9.94 24.69 -23.98
CA GLU A 452 9.82 24.96 -22.55
C GLU A 452 10.35 26.36 -22.20
N VAL A 453 11.54 26.73 -22.67
CA VAL A 453 12.14 28.06 -22.43
C VAL A 453 11.32 29.19 -23.11
N LYS A 454 10.56 28.89 -24.17
CA LYS A 454 9.59 29.81 -24.79
C LYS A 454 8.15 29.69 -24.22
N GLY A 455 7.92 28.91 -23.16
CA GLY A 455 6.64 28.83 -22.44
C GLY A 455 5.52 28.04 -23.13
N GLY A 456 5.81 27.18 -24.10
CA GLY A 456 4.80 26.47 -24.90
C GLY A 456 4.34 25.13 -24.28
N GLY A 457 3.20 25.12 -23.57
CA GLY A 457 2.60 23.90 -22.99
C GLY A 457 2.46 22.72 -23.96
N ALA A 458 2.55 21.48 -23.43
CA ALA A 458 2.80 20.27 -24.20
C ALA A 458 1.65 19.79 -25.11
N ALA A 459 1.98 19.43 -26.35
CA ALA A 459 1.14 18.75 -27.33
C ALA A 459 2.03 18.22 -28.48
N MET A 460 1.88 16.95 -28.87
CA MET A 460 2.63 16.36 -29.99
C MET A 460 1.96 16.66 -31.34
N GLY A 461 2.75 17.14 -32.30
CA GLY A 461 2.36 17.21 -33.72
C GLY A 461 2.89 16.00 -34.49
N THR A 462 2.13 15.54 -35.49
CA THR A 462 2.53 14.45 -36.39
C THR A 462 3.55 14.92 -37.43
N VAL A 463 4.62 14.17 -37.62
CA VAL A 463 5.60 14.38 -38.72
C VAL A 463 5.17 13.58 -39.95
N SER A 464 5.25 14.20 -41.14
CA SER A 464 4.97 13.52 -42.40
C SER A 464 6.06 12.49 -42.73
N SER A 465 5.67 11.28 -43.13
CA SER A 465 6.60 10.20 -43.52
C SER A 465 7.50 10.56 -44.72
N SER A 466 7.17 11.62 -45.47
CA SER A 466 8.02 12.21 -46.51
C SER A 466 9.31 12.88 -45.99
N GLN A 467 9.42 13.15 -44.69
CA GLN A 467 10.58 13.81 -44.07
C GLN A 467 11.60 12.83 -43.44
N LEU A 468 11.27 11.54 -43.39
CA LEU A 468 12.15 10.52 -42.83
C LEU A 468 13.31 10.22 -43.80
N THR A 469 14.54 10.09 -43.30
CA THR A 469 15.72 9.81 -44.12
C THR A 469 16.05 8.32 -44.16
N ARG A 470 16.18 7.68 -42.99
CA ARG A 470 16.55 6.27 -42.82
C ARG A 470 15.51 5.30 -43.41
N PRO A 471 15.94 4.21 -44.08
CA PRO A 471 15.01 3.20 -44.59
C PRO A 471 14.24 2.44 -43.50
N ILE A 472 14.81 2.17 -42.32
CA ILE A 472 14.06 1.48 -41.24
C ILE A 472 12.92 2.34 -40.70
N ASP A 473 13.15 3.65 -40.51
CA ASP A 473 12.17 4.63 -40.03
C ASP A 473 10.94 4.66 -40.95
N LYS A 474 11.15 4.59 -42.27
CA LYS A 474 10.07 4.56 -43.27
C LYS A 474 9.23 3.29 -43.17
N LEU A 475 9.84 2.14 -42.93
CA LEU A 475 9.12 0.87 -42.74
C LEU A 475 8.32 0.88 -41.42
N LEU A 476 8.88 1.46 -40.35
CA LEU A 476 8.21 1.62 -39.06
C LEU A 476 7.02 2.59 -39.16
N ALA A 477 7.20 3.74 -39.80
CA ALA A 477 6.13 4.70 -40.08
C ALA A 477 5.01 4.07 -40.92
N TYR A 478 5.35 3.43 -42.05
CA TYR A 478 4.37 2.72 -42.88
C TYR A 478 3.61 1.63 -42.09
N ALA A 479 4.30 0.84 -41.26
CA ALA A 479 3.64 -0.19 -40.45
C ALA A 479 2.60 0.41 -39.49
N ARG A 480 2.90 1.57 -38.89
CA ARG A 480 1.98 2.32 -38.03
C ARG A 480 0.84 2.96 -38.83
N GLU A 481 1.13 3.62 -39.95
CA GLU A 481 0.13 4.22 -40.86
C GLU A 481 -0.86 3.17 -41.40
N ALA A 482 -0.39 1.95 -41.68
CA ALA A 482 -1.21 0.82 -42.11
C ALA A 482 -2.00 0.14 -40.97
N GLY A 483 -1.82 0.55 -39.70
CA GLY A 483 -2.50 -0.04 -38.56
C GLY A 483 -1.98 -1.43 -38.13
N ALA A 484 -0.71 -1.75 -38.41
CA ALA A 484 -0.11 -3.02 -38.01
C ALA A 484 0.21 -3.07 -36.51
N SER A 485 0.09 -4.27 -35.90
CA SER A 485 0.55 -4.51 -34.52
C SER A 485 2.05 -4.76 -34.44
N ASP A 486 2.62 -5.43 -35.44
CA ASP A 486 4.03 -5.83 -35.48
C ASP A 486 4.59 -5.71 -36.92
N LEU A 487 5.85 -5.33 -37.05
CA LEU A 487 6.66 -5.36 -38.27
C LEU A 487 7.80 -6.38 -38.10
N HIS A 488 7.94 -7.30 -39.04
CA HIS A 488 8.98 -8.32 -39.07
C HIS A 488 9.93 -8.09 -40.24
N ILE A 489 11.23 -8.10 -39.96
CA ILE A 489 12.33 -7.93 -40.93
C ILE A 489 13.20 -9.19 -40.87
N THR A 490 13.29 -9.95 -41.97
CA THR A 490 14.07 -11.21 -42.02
C THR A 490 14.65 -11.48 -43.42
N PRO A 491 15.88 -12.04 -43.53
CA PRO A 491 16.49 -12.35 -44.82
C PRO A 491 15.72 -13.42 -45.59
N GLY A 492 15.63 -13.25 -46.90
CA GLY A 492 14.89 -14.16 -47.80
C GLY A 492 13.37 -13.92 -47.84
N GLU A 493 12.89 -12.84 -47.22
CA GLU A 493 11.50 -12.36 -47.31
C GLU A 493 11.48 -10.85 -47.63
N PRO A 494 10.40 -10.29 -48.18
CA PRO A 494 10.12 -8.86 -48.03
C PRO A 494 9.76 -8.53 -46.56
N PRO A 495 9.72 -7.26 -46.14
CA PRO A 495 9.14 -6.86 -44.86
C PRO A 495 7.72 -7.41 -44.68
N VAL A 496 7.39 -7.91 -43.49
CA VAL A 496 6.09 -8.52 -43.20
C VAL A 496 5.42 -7.80 -42.03
N VAL A 497 4.21 -7.28 -42.23
CA VAL A 497 3.43 -6.62 -41.17
C VAL A 497 2.32 -7.52 -40.67
N ARG A 498 1.97 -7.41 -39.38
CA ARG A 498 0.81 -8.08 -38.79
C ARG A 498 -0.40 -7.14 -38.77
N LEU A 499 -1.37 -7.39 -39.62
CA LEU A 499 -2.63 -6.64 -39.73
C LEU A 499 -3.76 -7.52 -39.20
N ASN A 500 -4.49 -7.05 -38.18
CA ASN A 500 -5.59 -7.80 -37.53
C ASN A 500 -5.21 -9.26 -37.17
N GLY A 501 -3.97 -9.45 -36.67
CA GLY A 501 -3.40 -10.77 -36.33
C GLY A 501 -2.73 -11.51 -37.50
N VAL A 502 -3.08 -11.20 -38.75
CA VAL A 502 -2.62 -11.91 -39.96
C VAL A 502 -1.31 -11.32 -40.49
N LEU A 503 -0.36 -12.19 -40.85
CA LEU A 503 0.91 -11.78 -41.48
C LEU A 503 0.71 -11.46 -42.97
N THR A 504 1.00 -10.20 -43.33
CA THR A 504 0.86 -9.65 -44.68
C THR A 504 2.22 -9.16 -45.16
N ARG A 505 2.69 -9.66 -46.31
CA ARG A 505 3.95 -9.22 -46.94
C ARG A 505 3.75 -7.85 -47.61
N ILE A 506 4.64 -6.90 -47.33
CA ILE A 506 4.68 -5.62 -48.05
C ILE A 506 5.12 -5.87 -49.50
N LYS A 507 4.53 -5.15 -50.46
CA LYS A 507 4.93 -5.19 -51.87
C LYS A 507 6.27 -4.46 -52.08
N SER A 508 7.38 -5.13 -51.79
CA SER A 508 8.74 -4.65 -52.05
C SER A 508 9.65 -5.79 -52.51
N SER A 509 10.92 -5.46 -52.79
CA SER A 509 11.97 -6.46 -53.00
C SER A 509 12.16 -7.35 -51.76
N VAL A 510 12.59 -8.59 -52.01
CA VAL A 510 13.07 -9.52 -50.98
C VAL A 510 14.36 -8.98 -50.38
N LEU A 511 14.49 -9.03 -49.05
CA LEU A 511 15.65 -8.54 -48.33
C LEU A 511 16.79 -9.58 -48.34
N SER A 512 17.99 -9.16 -48.73
CA SER A 512 19.21 -9.96 -48.57
C SER A 512 19.68 -9.93 -47.12
N ALA A 513 20.52 -10.91 -46.72
CA ALA A 513 21.10 -10.91 -45.36
C ALA A 513 21.92 -9.63 -45.08
N ALA A 514 22.65 -9.13 -46.08
CA ALA A 514 23.39 -7.86 -45.98
C ALA A 514 22.45 -6.65 -45.80
N HIS A 515 21.34 -6.58 -46.54
CA HIS A 515 20.36 -5.49 -46.39
C HIS A 515 19.68 -5.52 -45.02
N VAL A 516 19.35 -6.71 -44.48
CA VAL A 516 18.77 -6.82 -43.14
C VAL A 516 19.78 -6.40 -42.06
N THR A 517 21.05 -6.79 -42.16
CA THR A 517 22.08 -6.30 -41.23
C THR A 517 22.17 -4.77 -41.27
N ALA A 518 22.29 -4.17 -42.46
CA ALA A 518 22.38 -2.71 -42.60
C ALA A 518 21.14 -1.97 -42.03
N LEU A 519 19.92 -2.47 -42.28
CA LEU A 519 18.68 -1.92 -41.72
C LEU A 519 18.63 -1.98 -40.18
N LEU A 520 19.26 -2.98 -39.57
CA LEU A 520 19.23 -3.18 -38.12
C LEU A 520 20.40 -2.50 -37.40
N GLU A 521 21.50 -2.22 -38.10
CA GLU A 521 22.55 -1.33 -37.59
C GLU A 521 22.07 0.13 -37.43
N GLU A 522 21.01 0.55 -38.13
CA GLU A 522 20.38 1.86 -37.90
C GLU A 522 19.69 1.99 -36.51
N VAL A 523 19.35 0.88 -35.85
CA VAL A 523 18.66 0.85 -34.54
C VAL A 523 19.47 0.21 -33.39
N LEU A 524 20.60 -0.44 -33.70
CA LEU A 524 21.50 -1.05 -32.72
C LEU A 524 22.65 -0.10 -32.39
N ASP A 525 22.65 0.41 -31.16
CA ASP A 525 23.77 1.19 -30.61
C ASP A 525 24.97 0.32 -30.18
N SER A 526 26.02 0.99 -29.71
CA SER A 526 27.27 0.41 -29.22
C SER A 526 27.12 -0.47 -27.98
N VAL A 527 25.99 -0.39 -27.25
CA VAL A 527 25.70 -1.23 -26.08
C VAL A 527 24.93 -2.49 -26.50
N ARG A 528 23.96 -2.35 -27.41
CA ARG A 528 23.08 -3.44 -27.90
C ARG A 528 23.80 -4.39 -28.86
N LYS A 529 24.70 -3.89 -29.72
CA LYS A 529 25.38 -4.72 -30.73
C LYS A 529 26.26 -5.82 -30.10
N PRO A 530 27.12 -5.57 -29.08
CA PRO A 530 27.83 -6.62 -28.36
C PRO A 530 26.92 -7.63 -27.65
N VAL A 531 25.73 -7.22 -27.18
CA VAL A 531 24.75 -8.14 -26.57
C VAL A 531 24.18 -9.09 -27.63
N LEU A 532 23.79 -8.59 -28.80
CA LEU A 532 23.34 -9.41 -29.94
C LEU A 532 24.44 -10.36 -30.46
N GLU A 533 25.71 -9.98 -30.34
CA GLU A 533 26.87 -10.83 -30.68
C GLU A 533 27.14 -11.92 -29.64
N ARG A 534 27.06 -11.60 -28.35
CA ARG A 534 27.35 -12.55 -27.25
C ARG A 534 26.17 -13.46 -26.88
N VAL A 535 24.95 -12.95 -26.89
CA VAL A 535 23.73 -13.63 -26.38
C VAL A 535 22.88 -14.18 -27.53
N GLY A 536 22.96 -13.57 -28.72
CA GLY A 536 22.19 -13.97 -29.89
C GLY A 536 20.85 -13.26 -30.05
N ASN A 537 20.38 -12.52 -29.03
CA ASN A 537 19.24 -11.61 -29.12
C ASN A 537 19.40 -10.37 -28.21
N VAL A 538 18.59 -9.34 -28.46
CA VAL A 538 18.45 -8.14 -27.61
C VAL A 538 17.04 -7.55 -27.74
N ASP A 539 16.41 -7.20 -26.60
CA ASP A 539 15.16 -6.44 -26.51
C ASP A 539 15.46 -4.97 -26.15
N PHE A 540 14.71 -4.03 -26.72
CA PHE A 540 14.76 -2.60 -26.37
C PHE A 540 13.54 -1.84 -26.90
N CYS A 541 13.34 -0.60 -26.46
CA CYS A 541 12.36 0.30 -27.07
C CYS A 541 13.02 1.33 -28.00
N TYR A 542 12.61 1.33 -29.27
CA TYR A 542 12.99 2.30 -30.28
C TYR A 542 11.95 3.42 -30.37
N SER A 543 12.39 4.68 -30.38
CA SER A 543 11.49 5.85 -30.41
C SER A 543 11.73 6.63 -31.70
N LEU A 544 10.71 6.75 -32.54
CA LEU A 544 10.77 7.51 -33.80
C LEU A 544 10.06 8.87 -33.61
N PRO A 545 10.79 10.00 -33.55
CA PRO A 545 10.22 11.33 -33.30
C PRO A 545 9.06 11.69 -34.24
N GLY A 546 7.98 12.24 -33.69
CA GLY A 546 6.79 12.65 -34.46
C GLY A 546 5.94 11.51 -35.04
N VAL A 547 6.33 10.24 -34.84
CA VAL A 547 5.63 9.04 -35.31
C VAL A 547 5.18 8.18 -34.12
N GLY A 548 6.10 7.84 -33.21
CA GLY A 548 5.82 7.12 -31.96
C GLY A 548 6.86 6.06 -31.60
N ARG A 549 6.56 5.25 -30.57
CA ARG A 549 7.48 4.21 -30.04
C ARG A 549 7.19 2.81 -30.55
N TYR A 550 8.20 1.95 -30.51
CA TYR A 550 8.17 0.55 -30.93
C TYR A 550 9.01 -0.29 -29.98
N ARG A 551 8.52 -1.47 -29.57
CA ARG A 551 9.36 -2.46 -28.86
C ARG A 551 10.06 -3.34 -29.91
N ALA A 552 11.38 -3.26 -29.97
CA ALA A 552 12.22 -4.04 -30.86
C ALA A 552 12.79 -5.27 -30.13
N ASN A 553 12.68 -6.43 -30.76
CA ASN A 553 13.46 -7.62 -30.45
C ASN A 553 14.28 -7.96 -31.69
N VAL A 554 15.61 -7.96 -31.57
CA VAL A 554 16.55 -8.30 -32.64
C VAL A 554 17.26 -9.59 -32.26
N PHE A 555 17.34 -10.56 -33.18
CA PHE A 555 17.80 -11.92 -32.89
C PHE A 555 18.51 -12.57 -34.09
N ARG A 556 19.30 -13.61 -33.82
CA ARG A 556 19.95 -14.45 -34.83
C ARG A 556 19.09 -15.68 -35.14
N GLN A 557 18.98 -16.02 -36.43
CA GLN A 557 18.34 -17.25 -36.91
C GLN A 557 19.08 -17.81 -38.15
N ALA A 558 18.67 -18.97 -38.66
CA ALA A 558 19.42 -19.73 -39.67
C ALA A 558 19.75 -18.96 -40.97
N ARG A 559 18.94 -17.99 -41.37
CA ARG A 559 19.16 -17.13 -42.56
C ARG A 559 19.91 -15.82 -42.26
N GLY A 560 20.32 -15.59 -41.01
CA GLY A 560 21.03 -14.37 -40.56
C GLY A 560 20.35 -13.67 -39.38
N VAL A 561 20.70 -12.39 -39.16
CA VAL A 561 20.03 -11.53 -38.17
C VAL A 561 18.60 -11.23 -38.65
N SER A 562 17.65 -11.04 -37.73
CA SER A 562 16.26 -10.67 -38.00
C SER A 562 15.69 -9.87 -36.84
N ALA A 563 14.57 -9.19 -37.05
CA ALA A 563 13.92 -8.37 -36.03
C ALA A 563 12.39 -8.45 -36.08
N ALA A 564 11.79 -8.23 -34.91
CA ALA A 564 10.37 -7.95 -34.75
C ALA A 564 10.20 -6.62 -33.98
N PHE A 565 9.44 -5.69 -34.55
CA PHE A 565 9.10 -4.40 -33.95
C PHE A 565 7.60 -4.35 -33.67
N ARG A 566 7.20 -4.35 -32.40
CA ARG A 566 5.79 -4.13 -32.01
C ARG A 566 5.50 -2.63 -31.95
N VAL A 567 4.40 -2.20 -32.55
CA VAL A 567 3.95 -0.80 -32.46
C VAL A 567 3.38 -0.52 -31.07
N ILE A 568 3.89 0.52 -30.40
CA ILE A 568 3.37 0.96 -29.09
C ILE A 568 2.40 2.13 -29.31
N PRO A 569 1.17 2.09 -28.76
CA PRO A 569 0.22 3.21 -28.82
C PRO A 569 0.80 4.52 -28.27
N ASN A 570 0.38 5.65 -28.83
CA ASN A 570 0.87 6.97 -28.40
C ASN A 570 0.24 7.48 -27.09
N MET A 571 -0.85 6.85 -26.63
CA MET A 571 -1.51 7.17 -25.37
C MET A 571 -1.81 5.88 -24.61
N ALA A 572 -1.75 5.97 -23.28
CA ALA A 572 -2.23 4.92 -22.40
C ALA A 572 -3.78 4.86 -22.48
N PRO A 573 -4.40 3.67 -22.53
CA PRO A 573 -5.84 3.56 -22.37
C PRO A 573 -6.25 3.87 -20.93
N THR A 574 -7.48 4.33 -20.73
CA THR A 574 -8.08 4.46 -19.41
C THR A 574 -8.46 3.09 -18.84
N LEU A 575 -8.67 3.01 -17.51
CA LEU A 575 -9.12 1.78 -16.86
C LEU A 575 -10.49 1.30 -17.40
N SER A 576 -11.36 2.25 -17.78
CA SER A 576 -12.67 1.95 -18.38
C SER A 576 -12.54 1.39 -19.80
N GLU A 577 -11.61 1.87 -20.62
CA GLU A 577 -11.34 1.32 -21.97
C GLU A 577 -10.69 -0.07 -21.92
N LEU A 578 -9.89 -0.35 -20.88
CA LEU A 578 -9.40 -1.71 -20.61
C LEU A 578 -10.48 -2.65 -20.08
N GLY A 579 -11.59 -2.13 -19.55
CA GLY A 579 -12.62 -2.91 -18.87
C GLY A 579 -12.25 -3.37 -17.46
N LEU A 580 -11.32 -2.69 -16.77
CA LEU A 580 -11.03 -3.01 -15.36
C LEU A 580 -12.25 -2.67 -14.48
N PRO A 581 -12.59 -3.52 -13.49
CA PRO A 581 -13.58 -3.17 -12.47
C PRO A 581 -13.19 -1.92 -11.68
N LYS A 582 -14.20 -1.13 -11.27
CA LYS A 582 -14.01 0.13 -10.51
C LYS A 582 -13.20 -0.02 -9.22
N THR A 583 -13.09 -1.21 -8.66
CA THR A 583 -12.19 -1.53 -7.54
C THR A 583 -10.73 -1.12 -7.81
N ALA A 584 -10.31 -1.05 -9.08
CA ALA A 584 -8.99 -0.57 -9.47
C ALA A 584 -8.82 0.96 -9.30
N GLU A 585 -9.91 1.75 -9.34
CA GLU A 585 -9.90 3.19 -9.05
C GLU A 585 -9.49 3.45 -7.59
N GLU A 586 -9.76 2.50 -6.66
CA GLU A 586 -9.32 2.59 -5.26
C GLU A 586 -7.80 2.69 -5.10
N LEU A 587 -7.01 2.35 -6.13
CA LEU A 587 -5.56 2.53 -6.13
C LEU A 587 -5.16 3.98 -5.77
N SER A 588 -5.94 4.98 -6.20
CA SER A 588 -5.69 6.39 -5.87
C SER A 588 -5.88 6.72 -4.38
N THR A 589 -6.48 5.82 -3.60
CA THR A 589 -6.76 5.98 -2.16
C THR A 589 -5.75 5.26 -1.26
N TYR A 590 -5.04 4.25 -1.76
CA TYR A 590 -4.04 3.53 -0.96
C TYR A 590 -2.79 4.41 -0.78
N HIS A 591 -2.47 4.77 0.47
CA HIS A 591 -1.24 5.52 0.78
C HIS A 591 0.00 4.61 0.75
N GLN A 592 -0.11 3.40 1.29
CA GLN A 592 0.95 2.39 1.29
C GLN A 592 0.41 0.99 1.00
N GLY A 593 1.29 0.05 0.64
CA GLY A 593 0.97 -1.36 0.47
C GLY A 593 1.44 -1.94 -0.85
N VAL A 594 1.15 -3.22 -1.09
CA VAL A 594 1.43 -3.89 -2.37
C VAL A 594 0.15 -4.06 -3.19
N VAL A 595 0.19 -3.71 -4.47
CA VAL A 595 -0.81 -4.03 -5.49
C VAL A 595 -0.13 -4.81 -6.61
N LEU A 596 -0.78 -5.88 -7.09
CA LEU A 596 -0.19 -6.79 -8.09
C LEU A 596 -1.04 -6.92 -9.33
N VAL A 597 -0.41 -6.78 -10.50
CA VAL A 597 -1.00 -7.08 -11.81
C VAL A 597 -0.40 -8.40 -12.32
N THR A 598 -1.19 -9.46 -12.41
CA THR A 598 -0.68 -10.80 -12.77
C THR A 598 -1.36 -11.39 -13.99
N GLY A 599 -0.77 -12.43 -14.56
CA GLY A 599 -1.23 -13.09 -15.78
C GLY A 599 -0.07 -13.65 -16.60
N PRO A 600 -0.35 -14.47 -17.63
CA PRO A 600 0.68 -15.05 -18.49
C PRO A 600 1.42 -13.99 -19.33
N ALA A 601 2.43 -14.43 -20.09
CA ALA A 601 3.07 -13.59 -21.10
C ALA A 601 2.05 -13.10 -22.14
N GLY A 602 2.13 -11.83 -22.55
CA GLY A 602 1.20 -11.25 -23.53
C GLY A 602 -0.21 -10.94 -23.03
N ALA A 603 -0.52 -11.14 -21.74
CA ALA A 603 -1.84 -10.89 -21.13
C ALA A 603 -2.23 -9.40 -20.97
N GLY A 604 -1.41 -8.46 -21.45
CA GLY A 604 -1.67 -7.02 -21.33
C GLY A 604 -1.21 -6.35 -20.03
N LYS A 605 -0.42 -7.05 -19.19
CA LYS A 605 0.04 -6.54 -17.89
C LYS A 605 0.69 -5.15 -17.95
N SER A 606 1.61 -4.93 -18.90
CA SER A 606 2.26 -3.61 -19.09
C SER A 606 1.24 -2.52 -19.36
N THR A 607 0.23 -2.81 -20.21
CA THR A 607 -0.83 -1.85 -20.55
C THR A 607 -1.66 -1.48 -19.33
N THR A 608 -2.05 -2.45 -18.50
CA THR A 608 -2.72 -2.19 -17.21
C THR A 608 -1.82 -1.37 -16.28
N LEU A 609 -0.53 -1.71 -16.18
CA LEU A 609 0.46 -1.00 -15.36
C LEU A 609 0.57 0.47 -15.75
N THR A 610 0.73 0.75 -17.05
CA THR A 610 0.72 2.10 -17.65
C THR A 610 -0.59 2.84 -17.32
N SER A 611 -1.75 2.19 -17.40
CA SER A 611 -3.04 2.82 -17.05
C SER A 611 -3.15 3.15 -15.55
N LEU A 612 -2.60 2.30 -14.67
CA LEU A 612 -2.54 2.55 -13.22
C LEU A 612 -1.56 3.67 -12.86
N ILE A 613 -0.39 3.74 -13.52
CA ILE A 613 0.54 4.89 -13.43
C ILE A 613 -0.17 6.17 -13.88
N ASN A 614 -0.89 6.14 -15.00
CA ASN A 614 -1.59 7.31 -15.51
C ASN A 614 -2.72 7.79 -14.58
N LEU A 615 -3.49 6.87 -13.99
CA LEU A 615 -4.48 7.22 -12.96
C LEU A 615 -3.83 7.98 -11.80
N LEU A 616 -2.73 7.47 -11.26
CA LEU A 616 -2.02 8.11 -10.14
C LEU A 616 -1.45 9.47 -10.55
N ASN A 617 -0.88 9.56 -11.75
CA ASN A 617 -0.32 10.79 -12.31
C ASN A 617 -1.36 11.90 -12.55
N GLU A 618 -2.62 11.53 -12.81
CA GLU A 618 -3.75 12.48 -12.94
C GLU A 618 -4.40 12.82 -11.59
N THR A 619 -4.49 11.85 -10.67
CA THR A 619 -5.28 11.99 -9.44
C THR A 619 -4.50 12.47 -8.22
N ARG A 620 -3.18 12.21 -8.12
CA ARG A 620 -2.38 12.48 -6.91
C ARG A 620 -1.23 13.45 -7.16
N SER A 621 -0.83 14.15 -6.10
CA SER A 621 0.37 15.01 -6.06
C SER A 621 1.46 14.28 -5.28
N THR A 622 2.18 13.41 -5.97
CA THR A 622 3.11 12.41 -5.41
C THR A 622 4.30 12.21 -6.35
N HIS A 623 5.38 11.60 -5.88
CA HIS A 623 6.45 11.05 -6.72
C HIS A 623 6.17 9.58 -7.04
N VAL A 624 6.10 9.26 -8.34
CA VAL A 624 5.96 7.91 -8.89
C VAL A 624 7.27 7.53 -9.59
N LEU A 625 7.92 6.46 -9.12
CA LEU A 625 9.16 5.94 -9.68
C LEU A 625 8.93 4.55 -10.28
N SER A 626 9.05 4.44 -11.60
CA SER A 626 8.83 3.20 -12.36
C SER A 626 10.13 2.52 -12.76
N LEU A 627 10.20 1.21 -12.54
CA LEU A 627 11.33 0.33 -12.86
C LEU A 627 10.86 -0.70 -13.88
N GLU A 628 11.34 -0.63 -15.13
CA GLU A 628 10.77 -1.36 -16.28
C GLU A 628 11.83 -2.04 -17.16
N ASP A 629 11.44 -3.08 -17.90
CA ASP A 629 12.34 -3.87 -18.76
C ASP A 629 11.63 -4.33 -20.06
N PRO A 630 11.78 -3.58 -21.19
CA PRO A 630 12.18 -2.18 -21.28
C PRO A 630 11.03 -1.22 -20.91
N ILE A 631 11.27 0.09 -20.86
CA ILE A 631 10.19 1.09 -20.69
C ILE A 631 9.34 1.12 -21.97
N GLU A 632 8.11 0.62 -21.94
CA GLU A 632 7.22 0.57 -23.12
C GLU A 632 6.51 1.92 -23.36
N PHE A 633 5.95 2.54 -22.33
CA PHE A 633 5.27 3.85 -22.42
C PHE A 633 6.04 4.94 -21.68
N LEU A 634 6.05 6.16 -22.21
CA LEU A 634 6.61 7.33 -21.53
C LEU A 634 5.50 8.14 -20.87
N HIS A 635 5.65 8.42 -19.58
CA HIS A 635 4.72 9.20 -18.79
C HIS A 635 5.26 10.61 -18.56
N SER A 636 4.70 11.61 -19.24
CA SER A 636 4.89 13.01 -18.86
C SER A 636 4.28 13.25 -17.47
N SER A 637 5.03 13.87 -16.56
CA SER A 637 4.51 14.36 -15.27
C SER A 637 3.29 15.26 -15.49
N LYS A 638 2.21 15.06 -14.72
CA LYS A 638 0.95 15.82 -14.79
C LYS A 638 0.68 16.48 -13.44
N ARG A 639 0.05 15.74 -12.52
CA ARG A 639 -0.14 16.12 -11.12
C ARG A 639 0.91 15.45 -10.22
N ALA A 640 1.33 14.25 -10.58
CA ALA A 640 2.50 13.59 -10.00
C ALA A 640 3.79 13.96 -10.75
N LEU A 641 4.92 13.88 -10.04
CA LEU A 641 6.23 13.71 -10.66
C LEU A 641 6.36 12.23 -11.07
N VAL A 642 6.66 11.95 -12.33
CA VAL A 642 6.88 10.57 -12.81
C VAL A 642 8.31 10.43 -13.34
N ASN A 643 9.08 9.57 -12.70
CA ASN A 643 10.41 9.14 -13.13
C ASN A 643 10.34 7.67 -13.58
N GLN A 644 11.06 7.31 -14.64
CA GLN A 644 11.09 5.94 -15.18
C GLN A 644 12.54 5.51 -15.43
N ARG A 645 12.89 4.27 -15.09
CA ARG A 645 14.24 3.71 -15.18
C ARG A 645 14.20 2.34 -15.87
N GLU A 646 14.98 2.20 -16.94
CA GLU A 646 15.07 1.00 -17.76
C GLU A 646 16.16 0.05 -17.22
N ILE A 647 15.79 -1.19 -16.88
CA ILE A 647 16.75 -2.20 -16.45
C ILE A 647 17.69 -2.56 -17.62
N GLY A 648 18.97 -2.77 -17.32
CA GLY A 648 20.03 -2.94 -18.31
C GLY A 648 20.62 -1.62 -18.85
N ARG A 649 19.93 -0.48 -18.65
CA ARG A 649 20.35 0.84 -19.12
C ARG A 649 20.57 1.83 -17.97
N ASP A 650 19.52 2.15 -17.23
CA ASP A 650 19.51 3.14 -16.13
C ASP A 650 19.66 2.47 -14.75
N SER A 651 19.71 1.12 -14.73
CA SER A 651 19.93 0.28 -13.55
C SER A 651 20.38 -1.13 -13.94
N LYS A 652 21.20 -1.77 -13.09
CA LYS A 652 21.79 -3.10 -13.38
C LYS A 652 20.81 -4.27 -13.19
N SER A 653 19.81 -4.15 -12.31
CA SER A 653 18.78 -5.15 -12.03
C SER A 653 17.61 -4.53 -11.26
N PHE A 654 16.44 -5.18 -11.21
CA PHE A 654 15.31 -4.73 -10.39
C PHE A 654 15.69 -4.58 -8.91
N ALA A 655 16.38 -5.56 -8.31
CA ALA A 655 16.84 -5.44 -6.92
C ALA A 655 17.84 -4.29 -6.71
N SER A 656 18.71 -4.00 -7.69
CA SER A 656 19.61 -2.84 -7.61
C SER A 656 18.83 -1.52 -7.69
N ALA A 657 17.84 -1.45 -8.57
CA ALA A 657 16.97 -0.29 -8.75
C ALA A 657 16.07 -0.04 -7.53
N MET A 658 15.51 -1.10 -6.92
CA MET A 658 14.70 -1.03 -5.70
C MET A 658 15.48 -0.48 -4.49
N ARG A 659 16.77 -0.82 -4.35
CA ARG A 659 17.62 -0.24 -3.29
C ARG A 659 17.90 1.25 -3.52
N GLY A 660 18.02 1.68 -4.77
CA GLY A 660 18.12 3.09 -5.15
C GLY A 660 16.80 3.83 -4.89
N ALA A 661 15.69 3.27 -5.36
CA ALA A 661 14.34 3.82 -5.26
C ALA A 661 13.98 4.25 -3.82
N LEU A 662 14.29 3.43 -2.82
CA LEU A 662 14.07 3.75 -1.41
C LEU A 662 14.78 5.05 -0.94
N ARG A 663 15.88 5.44 -1.60
CA ARG A 663 16.67 6.67 -1.34
C ARG A 663 16.30 7.83 -2.27
N GLU A 664 15.36 7.64 -3.20
CA GLU A 664 14.99 8.61 -4.27
C GLU A 664 13.67 9.36 -3.95
N ASP A 665 13.21 9.33 -2.69
CA ASP A 665 11.97 9.96 -2.17
C ASP A 665 10.67 9.68 -2.98
N PRO A 666 10.30 8.42 -3.31
CA PRO A 666 9.05 8.10 -3.98
C PRO A 666 7.90 7.81 -3.00
N ASP A 667 6.69 8.29 -3.29
CA ASP A 667 5.46 7.78 -2.66
C ASP A 667 5.07 6.42 -3.25
N VAL A 668 5.28 6.25 -4.56
CA VAL A 668 4.85 5.10 -5.34
C VAL A 668 6.04 4.49 -6.08
N ILE A 669 6.30 3.21 -5.87
CA ILE A 669 7.33 2.45 -6.58
C ILE A 669 6.66 1.42 -7.48
N VAL A 670 6.96 1.45 -8.78
CA VAL A 670 6.37 0.53 -9.76
C VAL A 670 7.44 -0.42 -10.29
N VAL A 671 7.15 -1.73 -10.34
CA VAL A 671 8.14 -2.77 -10.63
C VAL A 671 7.63 -3.72 -11.72
N GLY A 672 8.32 -3.72 -12.87
CA GLY A 672 7.91 -4.44 -14.07
C GLY A 672 7.76 -5.96 -13.92
N ASP A 673 8.64 -6.64 -13.18
CA ASP A 673 8.50 -8.07 -12.86
C ASP A 673 9.03 -8.37 -11.44
N LEU A 674 8.15 -8.80 -10.53
CA LEU A 674 8.48 -9.27 -9.18
C LEU A 674 8.79 -10.77 -9.22
N ARG A 675 9.94 -11.11 -9.82
CA ARG A 675 10.31 -12.50 -10.09
C ARG A 675 11.27 -13.12 -9.07
N ASP A 676 12.22 -12.36 -8.55
CA ASP A 676 13.26 -12.86 -7.64
C ASP A 676 12.98 -12.53 -6.17
N PRO A 677 13.50 -13.32 -5.20
CA PRO A 677 13.15 -13.15 -3.80
C PRO A 677 13.72 -11.87 -3.17
N GLU A 678 14.78 -11.30 -3.72
CA GLU A 678 15.36 -10.05 -3.21
C GLU A 678 14.51 -8.84 -3.61
N THR A 679 14.11 -8.76 -4.89
CA THR A 679 13.17 -7.73 -5.35
C THR A 679 11.82 -7.86 -4.64
N ILE A 680 11.30 -9.07 -4.41
CA ILE A 680 10.06 -9.29 -3.64
C ILE A 680 10.24 -8.83 -2.17
N ARG A 681 11.38 -9.14 -1.53
CA ARG A 681 11.65 -8.68 -0.14
C ARG A 681 11.72 -7.16 -0.04
N LEU A 682 12.39 -6.51 -1.00
CA LEU A 682 12.48 -5.04 -1.07
C LEU A 682 11.11 -4.39 -1.32
N ALA A 683 10.26 -5.01 -2.16
CA ALA A 683 8.88 -4.57 -2.40
C ALA A 683 8.00 -4.68 -1.14
N LEU A 684 8.14 -5.77 -0.37
CA LEU A 684 7.44 -5.92 0.92
C LEU A 684 7.93 -4.89 1.94
N LEU A 685 9.25 -4.72 2.07
CA LEU A 685 9.85 -3.75 2.99
C LEU A 685 9.39 -2.31 2.67
N ALA A 686 9.43 -1.90 1.40
CA ALA A 686 8.94 -0.59 0.97
C ALA A 686 7.46 -0.37 1.35
N ALA A 687 6.62 -1.39 1.13
CA ALA A 687 5.20 -1.33 1.47
C ALA A 687 4.93 -1.30 2.98
N GLU A 688 5.81 -1.86 3.80
CA GLU A 688 5.80 -1.74 5.27
C GLU A 688 6.26 -0.35 5.73
N THR A 689 7.28 0.24 5.09
CA THR A 689 7.84 1.57 5.43
C THR A 689 7.06 2.77 4.87
N GLY A 690 5.88 2.56 4.28
CA GLY A 690 4.95 3.64 3.90
C GLY A 690 4.75 3.85 2.40
N HIS A 691 5.44 3.11 1.53
CA HIS A 691 5.35 3.27 0.08
C HIS A 691 4.15 2.49 -0.51
N LEU A 692 3.58 2.97 -1.62
CA LEU A 692 2.68 2.17 -2.46
C LEU A 692 3.50 1.46 -3.54
N VAL A 693 3.61 0.13 -3.46
CA VAL A 693 4.32 -0.68 -4.46
C VAL A 693 3.35 -1.34 -5.43
N ILE A 694 3.56 -1.12 -6.72
CA ILE A 694 2.77 -1.76 -7.80
C ILE A 694 3.69 -2.69 -8.59
N GLY A 695 3.50 -4.00 -8.45
CA GLY A 695 4.30 -5.01 -9.14
C GLY A 695 3.53 -5.74 -10.23
N THR A 696 4.24 -6.32 -11.20
CA THR A 696 3.67 -7.38 -12.07
C THR A 696 4.31 -8.74 -11.80
N MET A 697 3.57 -9.82 -12.08
CA MET A 697 4.08 -11.20 -11.99
C MET A 697 3.55 -12.08 -13.12
N GLN A 698 4.27 -13.16 -13.41
CA GLN A 698 3.91 -14.15 -14.44
C GLN A 698 3.10 -15.34 -13.87
N THR A 699 2.11 -15.05 -13.02
CA THR A 699 1.24 -16.02 -12.34
C THR A 699 -0.21 -15.94 -12.82
N THR A 700 -0.96 -17.04 -12.76
CA THR A 700 -2.41 -17.08 -13.07
C THR A 700 -3.23 -17.22 -11.78
N GLY A 701 -4.27 -16.40 -11.65
CA GLY A 701 -5.18 -16.39 -10.51
C GLY A 701 -4.59 -15.73 -9.26
N ALA A 702 -5.47 -15.24 -8.38
CA ALA A 702 -5.06 -14.55 -7.16
C ALA A 702 -4.45 -15.50 -6.11
N VAL A 703 -4.96 -16.73 -6.00
CA VAL A 703 -4.42 -17.77 -5.11
C VAL A 703 -3.03 -18.20 -5.55
N GLY A 704 -2.87 -18.61 -6.82
CA GLY A 704 -1.57 -18.97 -7.38
C GLY A 704 -0.53 -17.84 -7.34
N THR A 705 -0.97 -16.58 -7.37
CA THR A 705 -0.08 -15.42 -7.12
C THR A 705 0.41 -15.37 -5.67
N LEU A 706 -0.49 -15.52 -4.69
CA LEU A 706 -0.14 -15.55 -3.26
C LEU A 706 0.82 -16.69 -2.93
N ASP A 707 0.50 -17.90 -3.40
CA ASP A 707 1.33 -19.08 -3.13
C ASP A 707 2.71 -18.91 -3.77
N LYS A 708 2.81 -18.40 -5.01
CA LYS A 708 4.10 -18.16 -5.69
C LYS A 708 4.99 -17.12 -4.99
N LEU A 709 4.41 -16.07 -4.42
CA LEU A 709 5.16 -15.07 -3.62
C LEU A 709 5.80 -15.69 -2.37
N VAL A 710 5.14 -16.68 -1.77
CA VAL A 710 5.65 -17.39 -0.60
C VAL A 710 6.66 -18.46 -1.02
N GLU A 711 6.37 -19.24 -2.05
CA GLU A 711 7.27 -20.26 -2.63
C GLU A 711 8.59 -19.70 -3.17
N ALA A 712 8.69 -18.38 -3.41
CA ALA A 712 9.95 -17.74 -3.78
C ALA A 712 11.01 -17.82 -2.65
N PHE A 713 10.60 -18.03 -1.40
CA PHE A 713 11.48 -17.98 -0.23
C PHE A 713 11.76 -19.37 0.37
N PRO A 714 12.93 -19.55 1.03
CA PRO A 714 13.26 -20.73 1.83
C PRO A 714 12.15 -21.06 2.84
N ALA A 715 11.91 -22.36 3.08
CA ALA A 715 10.73 -22.86 3.81
C ALA A 715 10.60 -22.31 5.26
N ASP A 716 11.74 -22.00 5.88
CA ASP A 716 11.89 -21.37 7.19
C ASP A 716 11.45 -19.89 7.19
N GLU A 717 11.73 -19.13 6.11
CA GLU A 717 11.29 -17.73 5.98
C GLU A 717 9.80 -17.60 5.61
N GLN A 718 9.20 -18.61 4.97
CA GLN A 718 7.84 -18.51 4.39
C GLN A 718 6.75 -18.10 5.38
N HIS A 719 6.89 -18.39 6.67
CA HIS A 719 5.93 -17.92 7.68
C HIS A 719 6.02 -16.40 7.90
N GLN A 720 7.23 -15.84 7.95
CA GLN A 720 7.44 -14.39 8.04
C GLN A 720 6.93 -13.69 6.77
N VAL A 721 7.19 -14.26 5.58
CA VAL A 721 6.69 -13.72 4.31
C VAL A 721 5.16 -13.71 4.26
N ARG A 722 4.48 -14.76 4.76
CA ARG A 722 3.01 -14.76 4.91
C ARG A 722 2.49 -13.67 5.87
N ILE A 723 3.22 -13.37 6.94
CA ILE A 723 2.86 -12.27 7.86
C ILE A 723 3.00 -10.91 7.16
N GLY A 724 4.12 -10.64 6.49
CA GLY A 724 4.35 -9.39 5.74
C GLY A 724 3.35 -9.19 4.61
N LEU A 725 3.08 -10.21 3.80
CA LEU A 725 2.03 -10.19 2.78
C LEU A 725 0.65 -9.86 3.37
N ALA A 726 0.29 -10.42 4.52
CA ALA A 726 -0.97 -10.13 5.21
C ALA A 726 -1.03 -8.75 5.88
N GLY A 727 0.10 -8.06 6.06
CA GLY A 727 0.16 -6.64 6.42
C GLY A 727 0.05 -5.72 5.20
N SER A 728 0.90 -5.96 4.21
CA SER A 728 1.17 -4.99 3.14
C SER A 728 0.29 -5.13 1.90
N LEU A 729 -0.07 -6.35 1.48
CA LEU A 729 -0.85 -6.56 0.26
C LEU A 729 -2.26 -5.93 0.36
N LYS A 730 -2.72 -5.26 -0.70
CA LYS A 730 -4.03 -4.59 -0.79
C LYS A 730 -4.93 -5.22 -1.86
N LEU A 731 -4.39 -5.49 -3.04
CA LEU A 731 -5.15 -5.90 -4.22
C LEU A 731 -4.31 -6.80 -5.14
N ILE A 732 -4.91 -7.86 -5.70
CA ILE A 732 -4.37 -8.60 -6.84
C ILE A 732 -5.38 -8.50 -7.99
N ILE A 733 -4.89 -8.11 -9.16
CA ILE A 733 -5.62 -8.07 -10.44
C ILE A 733 -4.94 -9.11 -11.35
N SER A 734 -5.51 -10.31 -11.47
CA SER A 734 -5.03 -11.31 -12.42
C SER A 734 -5.80 -11.18 -13.73
N GLN A 735 -5.11 -11.15 -14.87
CA GLN A 735 -5.71 -10.88 -16.17
C GLN A 735 -5.31 -11.89 -17.25
N GLN A 736 -6.24 -12.15 -18.16
CA GLN A 736 -6.04 -12.95 -19.37
C GLN A 736 -6.67 -12.22 -20.57
N LEU A 737 -6.23 -12.53 -21.79
CA LEU A 737 -6.81 -11.97 -23.03
C LEU A 737 -7.43 -13.09 -23.88
N ALA A 738 -8.71 -12.95 -24.22
CA ALA A 738 -9.45 -13.87 -25.06
C ALA A 738 -9.90 -13.21 -26.37
N PRO A 739 -10.12 -13.96 -27.47
CA PRO A 739 -10.78 -13.41 -28.66
C PRO A 739 -12.21 -12.97 -28.32
N ARG A 740 -12.67 -11.86 -28.90
CA ARG A 740 -14.09 -11.47 -28.85
C ARG A 740 -14.95 -12.41 -29.70
N ALA A 741 -16.23 -12.52 -29.35
CA ALA A 741 -17.22 -13.29 -30.12
C ALA A 741 -17.38 -12.83 -31.59
N ASP A 742 -17.02 -11.59 -31.91
CA ASP A 742 -17.05 -11.05 -33.28
C ASP A 742 -15.78 -11.34 -34.10
N GLY A 743 -14.75 -11.94 -33.48
CA GLY A 743 -13.46 -12.26 -34.10
C GLY A 743 -12.57 -11.06 -34.46
N LYS A 744 -12.99 -9.81 -34.19
CA LYS A 744 -12.28 -8.61 -34.67
C LYS A 744 -11.15 -8.15 -33.76
N SER A 745 -11.26 -8.41 -32.46
CA SER A 745 -10.25 -8.02 -31.48
C SER A 745 -10.24 -8.95 -30.25
N ARG A 746 -9.50 -8.57 -29.21
CA ARG A 746 -9.42 -9.30 -27.94
C ARG A 746 -10.11 -8.51 -26.83
N VAL A 747 -10.66 -9.24 -25.86
CA VAL A 747 -11.19 -8.71 -24.60
C VAL A 747 -10.31 -9.15 -23.44
N ALA A 748 -10.15 -8.29 -22.43
CA ALA A 748 -9.50 -8.63 -21.18
C ALA A 748 -10.49 -9.23 -20.19
N ILE A 749 -10.08 -10.31 -19.53
CA ILE A 749 -10.83 -11.00 -18.48
C ILE A 749 -10.06 -10.77 -17.17
N PHE A 750 -10.71 -10.22 -16.16
CA PHE A 750 -10.09 -9.85 -14.88
C PHE A 750 -10.63 -10.68 -13.72
N GLU A 751 -9.72 -11.28 -12.95
CA GLU A 751 -9.97 -11.72 -11.58
C GLU A 751 -9.38 -10.67 -10.62
N VAL A 752 -10.15 -10.27 -9.61
CA VAL A 752 -9.79 -9.21 -8.66
C VAL A 752 -9.99 -9.69 -7.23
N LEU A 753 -8.89 -9.85 -6.49
CA LEU A 753 -8.89 -10.15 -5.06
C LEU A 753 -8.53 -8.89 -4.26
N LYS A 754 -9.45 -8.45 -3.40
CA LYS A 754 -9.23 -7.36 -2.44
C LYS A 754 -8.90 -7.94 -1.06
N VAL A 755 -7.82 -7.46 -0.44
CA VAL A 755 -7.23 -8.07 0.77
C VAL A 755 -7.86 -7.50 2.04
N THR A 756 -9.08 -8.00 2.31
CA THR A 756 -9.90 -7.68 3.49
C THR A 756 -9.36 -8.33 4.77
N PRO A 757 -9.83 -7.94 5.98
CA PRO A 757 -9.39 -8.56 7.23
C PRO A 757 -9.52 -10.10 7.27
N GLY A 758 -10.56 -10.67 6.66
CA GLY A 758 -10.74 -12.12 6.55
C GLY A 758 -9.69 -12.77 5.63
N VAL A 759 -9.42 -12.18 4.46
CA VAL A 759 -8.36 -12.65 3.55
C VAL A 759 -6.98 -12.54 4.21
N ARG A 760 -6.72 -11.50 5.02
CA ARG A 760 -5.48 -11.35 5.79
C ARG A 760 -5.28 -12.48 6.80
N ALA A 761 -6.34 -12.89 7.51
CA ALA A 761 -6.27 -14.05 8.39
C ALA A 761 -5.93 -15.32 7.61
N MET A 762 -6.61 -15.57 6.48
CA MET A 762 -6.33 -16.72 5.59
C MET A 762 -4.87 -16.76 5.11
N ILE A 763 -4.28 -15.61 4.75
CA ILE A 763 -2.87 -15.53 4.31
C ILE A 763 -1.91 -15.86 5.47
N ARG A 764 -2.09 -15.28 6.67
CA ARG A 764 -1.25 -15.58 7.86
C ARG A 764 -1.30 -17.06 8.24
N GLU A 765 -2.49 -17.64 8.19
CA GLU A 765 -2.77 -19.02 8.58
C GLU A 765 -2.45 -20.05 7.48
N GLY A 766 -1.99 -19.61 6.30
CA GLY A 766 -1.70 -20.49 5.16
C GLY A 766 -2.93 -21.14 4.53
N LYS A 767 -4.13 -20.60 4.77
CA LYS A 767 -5.43 -21.13 4.30
C LYS A 767 -5.83 -20.52 2.94
N THR A 768 -4.87 -20.36 2.02
CA THR A 768 -5.09 -19.70 0.72
C THR A 768 -6.17 -20.40 -0.13
N PHE A 769 -6.34 -21.71 0.04
CA PHE A 769 -7.43 -22.51 -0.55
C PHE A 769 -8.86 -22.05 -0.20
N GLN A 770 -9.05 -21.24 0.85
CA GLN A 770 -10.37 -20.70 1.24
C GLN A 770 -10.73 -19.40 0.50
N ILE A 771 -9.73 -18.73 -0.10
CA ILE A 771 -9.88 -17.41 -0.73
C ILE A 771 -10.89 -17.40 -1.91
N PRO A 772 -11.00 -18.43 -2.78
CA PRO A 772 -11.99 -18.43 -3.86
C PRO A 772 -13.44 -18.33 -3.37
N ASN A 773 -13.75 -18.90 -2.20
CA ASN A 773 -15.05 -18.76 -1.56
C ASN A 773 -15.23 -17.35 -0.94
N ALA A 774 -14.17 -16.82 -0.33
CA ALA A 774 -14.16 -15.44 0.18
C ALA A 774 -14.37 -14.41 -0.95
N MET A 775 -13.88 -14.66 -2.17
CA MET A 775 -14.08 -13.80 -3.34
C MET A 775 -15.51 -13.85 -3.87
N GLN A 776 -16.14 -15.03 -3.89
CA GLN A 776 -17.56 -15.19 -4.27
C GLN A 776 -18.48 -14.40 -3.32
N ILE A 777 -18.23 -14.46 -2.01
CA ILE A 777 -18.94 -13.67 -0.99
C ILE A 777 -18.56 -12.17 -1.08
N GLY A 778 -17.29 -11.88 -1.35
CA GLY A 778 -16.70 -10.53 -1.40
C GLY A 778 -17.09 -9.68 -2.62
N ARG A 779 -17.98 -10.16 -3.49
CA ARG A 779 -18.38 -9.47 -4.72
C ARG A 779 -18.91 -8.04 -4.49
N GLN A 780 -19.69 -7.82 -3.43
CA GLN A 780 -20.16 -6.48 -3.04
C GLN A 780 -19.04 -5.53 -2.56
N GLN A 781 -17.86 -6.06 -2.22
CA GLN A 781 -16.70 -5.29 -1.77
C GLN A 781 -15.70 -5.00 -2.91
N GLY A 782 -16.09 -5.33 -4.15
CA GLY A 782 -15.28 -5.12 -5.36
C GLY A 782 -14.44 -6.33 -5.79
N MET A 783 -14.66 -7.52 -5.22
CA MET A 783 -14.00 -8.74 -5.68
C MET A 783 -14.69 -9.35 -6.91
N LEU A 784 -13.91 -10.02 -7.76
CA LEU A 784 -14.39 -10.68 -8.97
C LEU A 784 -13.58 -11.97 -9.17
N THR A 785 -14.24 -13.12 -9.29
CA THR A 785 -13.58 -14.40 -9.64
C THR A 785 -13.57 -14.61 -11.15
N LEU A 786 -12.59 -15.34 -11.67
CA LEU A 786 -12.46 -15.65 -13.11
C LEU A 786 -13.79 -16.11 -13.75
N ASP A 787 -14.44 -17.14 -13.17
CA ASP A 787 -15.74 -17.64 -13.66
C ASP A 787 -16.80 -16.53 -13.77
N ALA A 788 -16.85 -15.58 -12.83
CA ALA A 788 -17.88 -14.53 -12.81
C ALA A 788 -17.60 -13.44 -13.88
N ALA A 789 -16.32 -13.12 -14.13
CA ALA A 789 -15.93 -12.26 -15.24
C ALA A 789 -16.28 -12.91 -16.60
N LEU A 790 -16.10 -14.23 -16.72
CA LEU A 790 -16.50 -14.99 -17.91
C LEU A 790 -18.04 -15.00 -18.08
N GLU A 791 -18.81 -15.13 -17.00
CA GLU A 791 -20.28 -15.01 -17.06
C GLU A 791 -20.76 -13.61 -17.48
N GLU A 792 -20.13 -12.54 -16.97
CA GLU A 792 -20.45 -11.15 -17.34
C GLU A 792 -20.16 -10.87 -18.83
N LEU A 793 -18.98 -11.28 -19.32
CA LEU A 793 -18.58 -11.08 -20.72
C LEU A 793 -19.38 -11.93 -21.70
N LEU A 794 -19.85 -13.12 -21.28
CA LEU A 794 -20.79 -13.95 -22.03
C LEU A 794 -22.18 -13.31 -22.10
N ALA A 795 -22.71 -12.84 -20.96
CA ALA A 795 -24.01 -12.16 -20.90
C ALA A 795 -24.02 -10.84 -21.70
N ALA A 796 -22.88 -10.14 -21.77
CA ALA A 796 -22.67 -8.97 -22.61
C ALA A 796 -22.40 -9.29 -24.11
N GLY A 797 -22.56 -10.55 -24.54
CA GLY A 797 -22.34 -10.99 -25.93
C GLY A 797 -20.92 -10.75 -26.46
N THR A 798 -19.95 -10.50 -25.56
CA THR A 798 -18.59 -10.07 -25.91
C THR A 798 -17.64 -11.25 -26.03
N LEU A 799 -17.92 -12.35 -25.31
CA LEU A 799 -17.18 -13.61 -25.34
C LEU A 799 -18.10 -14.74 -25.83
N SER A 800 -17.57 -15.71 -26.60
CA SER A 800 -18.35 -16.89 -27.01
C SER A 800 -18.46 -17.92 -25.88
N LEU A 801 -19.53 -18.70 -25.85
CA LEU A 801 -19.74 -19.74 -24.84
C LEU A 801 -18.65 -20.83 -24.87
N GLU A 802 -18.15 -21.18 -26.06
CA GLU A 802 -17.00 -22.07 -26.25
C GLU A 802 -15.74 -21.50 -25.59
N THR A 803 -15.44 -20.21 -25.80
CA THR A 803 -14.27 -19.57 -25.19
C THR A 803 -14.42 -19.42 -23.68
N ALA A 804 -15.65 -19.19 -23.20
CA ALA A 804 -15.96 -19.15 -21.77
C ALA A 804 -15.75 -20.52 -21.10
N HIS A 805 -16.28 -21.61 -21.68
CA HIS A 805 -16.08 -22.98 -21.17
C HIS A 805 -14.61 -23.43 -21.25
N ALA A 806 -13.88 -23.00 -22.28
CA ALA A 806 -12.45 -23.29 -22.41
C ALA A 806 -11.62 -22.71 -21.26
N LEU A 807 -11.93 -21.48 -20.84
CA LEU A 807 -11.17 -20.69 -19.84
C LEU A 807 -11.69 -20.79 -18.40
N ALA A 808 -12.90 -21.31 -18.18
CA ALA A 808 -13.51 -21.41 -16.85
C ALA A 808 -12.86 -22.45 -15.94
N ASP A 809 -12.81 -22.15 -14.64
CA ASP A 809 -12.45 -23.09 -13.59
C ASP A 809 -13.60 -24.09 -13.36
N LYS A 810 -14.84 -23.60 -13.25
CA LYS A 810 -16.04 -24.42 -13.04
C LYS A 810 -16.80 -24.67 -14.34
N LYS A 811 -16.25 -25.54 -15.19
CA LYS A 811 -16.79 -25.87 -16.53
C LYS A 811 -18.27 -26.29 -16.53
N ASP A 812 -18.72 -27.05 -15.53
CA ASP A 812 -20.13 -27.38 -15.24
C ASP A 812 -21.11 -26.22 -15.42
N THR A 813 -20.73 -25.01 -14.99
CA THR A 813 -21.56 -23.81 -15.03
C THR A 813 -21.87 -23.39 -16.46
N PHE A 814 -20.87 -23.51 -17.34
CA PHE A 814 -20.97 -23.17 -18.75
C PHE A 814 -21.55 -24.33 -19.58
N GLU A 815 -21.31 -25.58 -19.20
CA GLU A 815 -21.99 -26.73 -19.83
C GLU A 815 -23.50 -26.73 -19.62
N LYS A 816 -23.98 -26.33 -18.43
CA LYS A 816 -25.42 -26.19 -18.18
C LYS A 816 -26.05 -25.13 -19.07
N LYS A 817 -25.34 -24.03 -19.35
CA LYS A 817 -25.77 -23.00 -20.31
C LYS A 817 -25.73 -23.52 -21.75
N ALA A 818 -24.67 -24.24 -22.14
CA ALA A 818 -24.57 -24.83 -23.48
C ALA A 818 -25.68 -25.84 -23.76
N ARG A 819 -26.04 -26.67 -22.78
CA ARG A 819 -27.17 -27.62 -22.87
C ARG A 819 -28.53 -26.91 -22.89
N ALA A 820 -28.65 -25.72 -22.28
CA ALA A 820 -29.86 -24.90 -22.34
C ALA A 820 -30.01 -24.15 -23.68
N GLU A 821 -28.91 -23.68 -24.28
CA GLU A 821 -28.91 -23.06 -25.62
C GLU A 821 -29.07 -24.07 -26.76
N ALA A 822 -28.51 -25.28 -26.60
CA ALA A 822 -28.64 -26.38 -27.55
C ALA A 822 -29.97 -27.16 -27.42
N ALA A 823 -30.79 -26.89 -26.40
CA ALA A 823 -32.14 -27.42 -26.33
C ALA A 823 -32.99 -26.82 -27.47
N PRO A 824 -33.78 -27.63 -28.21
CA PRO A 824 -34.56 -27.12 -29.33
C PRO A 824 -35.61 -26.12 -28.83
N LYS A 825 -35.44 -24.84 -29.21
CA LYS A 825 -36.43 -23.79 -28.91
C LYS A 825 -37.76 -24.16 -29.56
N ALA A 826 -38.78 -24.38 -28.72
CA ALA A 826 -40.14 -24.58 -29.20
C ALA A 826 -40.60 -23.35 -30.01
N PRO A 827 -41.32 -23.53 -31.13
CA PRO A 827 -41.68 -22.43 -32.01
C PRO A 827 -42.77 -21.55 -31.37
N GLY A 828 -42.42 -20.28 -31.10
CA GLY A 828 -43.37 -19.20 -30.84
C GLY A 828 -43.47 -18.72 -29.38
N SER A 829 -42.74 -17.64 -29.07
CA SER A 829 -43.11 -16.68 -28.02
C SER A 829 -42.27 -15.40 -28.11
N ASP A 830 -42.69 -14.44 -28.95
CA ASP A 830 -42.08 -13.11 -29.00
C ASP A 830 -42.40 -12.29 -27.73
N PRO A 831 -41.40 -11.86 -26.94
CA PRO A 831 -41.63 -11.22 -25.64
C PRO A 831 -41.78 -9.69 -25.76
N ASN A 832 -42.63 -9.19 -26.67
CA ASN A 832 -42.81 -7.74 -26.82
C ASN A 832 -44.24 -7.31 -27.22
N ALA A 833 -45.23 -7.64 -26.38
CA ALA A 833 -46.56 -7.03 -26.39
C ALA A 833 -47.10 -6.94 -24.96
N ALA A 834 -47.05 -5.75 -24.34
CA ALA A 834 -47.36 -5.59 -22.91
C ALA A 834 -48.11 -4.27 -22.60
N THR A 835 -49.35 -4.12 -23.09
CA THR A 835 -50.31 -3.19 -22.46
C THR A 835 -51.78 -3.55 -22.77
N THR A 836 -52.66 -3.34 -21.78
CA THR A 836 -54.14 -3.32 -21.86
C THR A 836 -54.91 -4.62 -22.13
N GLY A 837 -56.18 -4.66 -21.68
CA GLY A 837 -57.24 -5.50 -22.26
C GLY A 837 -57.62 -6.74 -21.44
N ALA A 838 -58.71 -6.68 -20.68
CA ALA A 838 -59.21 -7.80 -19.88
C ALA A 838 -60.25 -8.67 -20.63
N THR A 839 -60.64 -9.77 -19.97
CA THR A 839 -61.88 -10.57 -20.11
C THR A 839 -62.11 -11.51 -21.30
N LYS A 840 -62.08 -12.82 -20.93
CA LYS A 840 -63.12 -13.86 -21.14
C LYS A 840 -63.22 -14.69 -22.45
N GLU A 841 -63.25 -16.00 -22.19
CA GLU A 841 -64.15 -17.03 -22.73
C GLU A 841 -63.85 -17.73 -24.10
N SER A 842 -63.45 -18.99 -23.95
CA SER A 842 -63.52 -20.15 -24.87
C SER A 842 -64.95 -20.39 -25.44
N PRO A 843 -65.18 -21.24 -26.48
CA PRO A 843 -64.35 -22.40 -26.88
C PRO A 843 -64.19 -22.79 -28.37
N ASN A 844 -63.34 -23.81 -28.56
CA ASN A 844 -63.28 -24.90 -29.56
C ASN A 844 -64.62 -25.29 -30.29
N PRO A 845 -64.63 -26.10 -31.40
CA PRO A 845 -63.56 -26.97 -31.93
C PRO A 845 -63.42 -27.12 -33.48
N SER A 846 -62.51 -28.02 -33.91
CA SER A 846 -62.40 -28.71 -35.24
C SER A 846 -62.00 -27.88 -36.48
N GLY A 847 -61.38 -28.44 -37.54
CA GLY A 847 -60.81 -29.79 -37.73
C GLY A 847 -60.40 -30.10 -39.19
N ALA A 848 -59.65 -31.19 -39.40
CA ALA A 848 -59.42 -31.94 -40.65
C ALA A 848 -58.74 -31.30 -41.90
N ASP A 849 -57.59 -31.90 -42.27
CA ASP A 849 -57.26 -32.49 -43.59
C ASP A 849 -56.88 -31.71 -44.89
N LEU A 850 -55.75 -32.19 -45.45
CA LEU A 850 -55.46 -32.60 -46.84
C LEU A 850 -55.31 -31.58 -48.01
N SER A 851 -54.04 -31.43 -48.43
CA SER A 851 -53.50 -31.89 -49.75
C SER A 851 -53.28 -30.93 -50.96
N ALA A 852 -52.12 -31.16 -51.60
CA ALA A 852 -51.86 -31.29 -53.05
C ALA A 852 -51.83 -30.09 -54.06
N ALA A 853 -50.59 -29.83 -54.52
CA ALA A 853 -50.12 -29.95 -55.93
C ALA A 853 -50.14 -28.78 -56.96
N ALA A 854 -49.00 -28.67 -57.69
CA ALA A 854 -48.78 -28.18 -59.07
C ALA A 854 -49.01 -26.66 -59.40
N ALA A 855 -48.41 -26.04 -60.44
CA ALA A 855 -47.16 -26.19 -61.24
C ALA A 855 -47.02 -24.91 -62.15
N GLN A 856 -46.16 -24.70 -63.17
CA GLN A 856 -45.10 -25.47 -63.87
C GLN A 856 -44.17 -24.52 -64.69
N ALA A 857 -42.86 -24.83 -64.80
CA ALA A 857 -41.89 -24.33 -65.82
C ALA A 857 -41.60 -22.80 -65.88
N ASN A 858 -40.49 -22.28 -66.44
CA ASN A 858 -39.31 -22.81 -67.17
C ASN A 858 -38.10 -21.84 -66.94
N ALA A 859 -36.86 -21.91 -67.46
CA ALA A 859 -36.16 -22.76 -68.45
C ALA A 859 -34.64 -22.87 -68.11
N THR A 860 -33.75 -23.13 -69.10
CA THR A 860 -32.27 -23.31 -68.98
C THR A 860 -31.63 -23.29 -70.42
N PRO A 861 -30.40 -23.77 -70.76
CA PRO A 861 -29.25 -24.39 -70.04
C PRO A 861 -28.02 -23.45 -69.96
N ALA A 862 -26.74 -23.79 -69.73
CA ALA A 862 -25.95 -25.03 -69.56
C ALA A 862 -24.74 -24.74 -68.60
N ALA A 863 -23.65 -25.52 -68.37
CA ALA A 863 -23.14 -26.81 -68.86
C ALA A 863 -22.19 -27.45 -67.79
N ALA A 864 -21.55 -28.60 -68.08
CA ALA A 864 -20.44 -29.19 -67.31
C ALA A 864 -19.54 -30.09 -68.21
N PRO A 865 -18.39 -30.61 -67.71
CA PRO A 865 -18.32 -32.07 -67.45
C PRO A 865 -17.45 -32.51 -66.23
N ARG A 866 -17.32 -33.84 -66.02
CA ARG A 866 -16.59 -34.54 -64.92
C ARG A 866 -15.81 -35.78 -65.43
N ALA A 867 -14.73 -36.17 -64.73
CA ALA A 867 -14.20 -37.55 -64.47
C ALA A 867 -12.76 -37.41 -63.87
N GLY A 868 -12.12 -38.30 -63.08
CA GLY A 868 -12.39 -39.60 -62.42
C GLY A 868 -11.05 -40.11 -61.78
N VAL A 869 -10.82 -41.29 -61.21
CA VAL A 869 -11.61 -42.41 -60.60
C VAL A 869 -10.58 -43.45 -60.02
N GLN A 870 -10.88 -44.19 -58.93
CA GLN A 870 -10.09 -45.33 -58.34
C GLN A 870 -8.67 -45.03 -57.76
N ALA A 871 -7.98 -45.90 -56.99
CA ALA A 871 -8.36 -46.88 -55.92
C ALA A 871 -7.11 -47.48 -55.23
N ALA A 872 -7.27 -48.06 -54.01
CA ALA A 872 -6.30 -48.87 -53.23
C ALA A 872 -5.01 -48.15 -52.70
N GLY A 873 -4.35 -48.61 -51.62
CA GLY A 873 -4.74 -49.64 -50.64
C GLY A 873 -3.63 -50.01 -49.61
N ALA A 874 -4.04 -50.80 -48.61
CA ALA A 874 -3.23 -51.66 -47.71
C ALA A 874 -2.23 -51.09 -46.66
N ALA A 875 -2.49 -51.51 -45.42
CA ALA A 875 -1.57 -52.07 -44.40
C ALA A 875 -0.45 -51.23 -43.74
N ALA A 876 -0.46 -51.26 -42.40
CA ALA A 876 0.71 -51.09 -41.53
C ALA A 876 1.14 -52.46 -40.94
N PRO A 877 2.41 -52.66 -40.55
CA PRO A 877 2.82 -53.76 -39.69
C PRO A 877 2.77 -53.40 -38.19
N LYS A 878 2.63 -54.41 -37.33
CA LYS A 878 2.56 -54.31 -35.85
C LYS A 878 3.25 -55.54 -35.23
N ALA A 879 3.53 -55.50 -33.92
CA ALA A 879 4.18 -56.57 -33.12
C ALA A 879 5.66 -56.83 -33.49
N ALA A 880 6.55 -57.37 -32.64
CA ALA A 880 6.68 -57.54 -31.17
C ALA A 880 8.19 -57.85 -30.90
N ALA A 881 8.75 -58.15 -29.72
CA ALA A 881 8.26 -58.54 -28.39
C ALA A 881 9.29 -58.11 -27.31
N GLN A 882 8.88 -57.71 -26.09
CA GLN A 882 8.89 -58.50 -24.83
C GLN A 882 10.20 -58.51 -23.99
N ALA A 883 9.99 -58.75 -22.68
CA ALA A 883 10.94 -59.16 -21.63
C ALA A 883 11.87 -58.12 -20.96
N ALA A 884 12.07 -58.36 -19.65
CA ALA A 884 12.92 -57.72 -18.64
C ALA A 884 13.07 -58.76 -17.48
N PRO A 885 13.66 -58.49 -16.29
CA PRO A 885 14.58 -57.42 -15.83
C PRO A 885 15.86 -58.03 -15.15
N ALA A 886 16.53 -57.26 -14.26
CA ALA A 886 17.55 -57.69 -13.27
C ALA A 886 18.97 -58.05 -13.82
N THR A 887 20.11 -57.95 -13.09
CA THR A 887 20.41 -57.41 -11.74
C THR A 887 21.89 -56.98 -11.61
N ALA A 888 22.17 -56.04 -10.68
CA ALA A 888 23.40 -55.83 -9.87
C ALA A 888 24.82 -56.25 -10.35
N ALA A 889 25.80 -55.33 -10.25
CA ALA A 889 27.09 -55.51 -9.54
C ALA A 889 28.09 -54.35 -9.82
N LYS A 890 29.14 -54.24 -8.99
CA LYS A 890 30.22 -53.24 -9.04
C LYS A 890 31.51 -53.88 -9.60
N PRO A 891 32.52 -53.09 -10.01
CA PRO A 891 33.71 -53.05 -9.16
C PRO A 891 34.37 -51.66 -9.00
N ALA A 892 35.46 -51.64 -8.22
CA ALA A 892 36.36 -50.54 -7.88
C ALA A 892 37.80 -50.94 -8.36
N ALA A 893 38.90 -50.18 -8.27
CA ALA A 893 39.24 -48.76 -8.05
C ALA A 893 40.78 -48.59 -8.28
N ALA A 894 41.39 -47.51 -7.78
CA ALA A 894 42.85 -47.27 -7.56
C ALA A 894 43.70 -46.82 -8.78
N ALA A 895 44.79 -46.03 -8.59
CA ALA A 895 45.16 -45.09 -7.50
C ALA A 895 46.38 -44.20 -7.85
N ALA A 896 46.40 -42.96 -7.33
CA ALA A 896 47.55 -42.18 -6.80
C ALA A 896 47.00 -40.83 -6.28
N THR A 897 47.04 -40.40 -4.99
CA THR A 897 48.14 -40.18 -4.00
C THR A 897 49.12 -39.07 -4.40
N ALA A 898 49.45 -38.06 -3.57
CA ALA A 898 49.13 -37.73 -2.16
C ALA A 898 49.14 -36.18 -1.95
N GLY A 899 48.72 -35.57 -0.84
CA GLY A 899 47.99 -36.04 0.36
C GLY A 899 48.10 -35.07 1.56
N ALA A 900 47.17 -35.18 2.54
CA ALA A 900 47.25 -34.76 3.97
C ALA A 900 47.55 -33.28 4.36
N ALA A 901 47.12 -32.69 5.49
CA ALA A 901 46.13 -32.98 6.55
C ALA A 901 46.11 -31.76 7.54
N ALA A 902 45.22 -31.58 8.54
CA ALA A 902 43.79 -31.86 8.72
C ALA A 902 43.26 -31.27 10.05
N ALA A 903 41.99 -30.82 10.08
CA ALA A 903 41.10 -30.71 11.28
C ALA A 903 41.50 -29.68 12.39
N LYS A 904 40.66 -29.33 13.40
CA LYS A 904 39.25 -29.67 13.70
C LYS A 904 38.52 -28.56 14.52
N ALA A 905 37.19 -28.58 14.44
CA ALA A 905 36.16 -27.77 15.13
C ALA A 905 36.32 -27.40 16.62
N ALA A 906 35.68 -26.29 17.05
CA ALA A 906 34.72 -26.20 18.19
C ALA A 906 34.37 -24.72 18.53
N ALA A 907 33.23 -24.51 19.21
CA ALA A 907 32.88 -23.24 19.87
C ALA A 907 33.43 -23.18 21.31
N PRO A 908 33.34 -22.02 22.00
CA PRO A 908 32.55 -22.04 23.25
C PRO A 908 31.77 -20.75 23.51
N ALA A 909 31.07 -20.71 24.65
CA ALA A 909 30.38 -19.54 25.19
C ALA A 909 30.85 -19.24 26.63
N ALA A 910 30.52 -18.03 27.11
CA ALA A 910 30.46 -17.57 28.50
C ALA A 910 31.76 -17.35 29.32
N THR A 911 31.72 -16.20 30.01
CA THR A 911 32.43 -15.68 31.21
C THR A 911 32.78 -16.70 32.32
N PRO A 912 33.78 -16.44 33.21
CA PRO A 912 33.82 -15.26 34.08
C PRO A 912 35.21 -14.61 34.36
N ALA A 913 35.22 -13.58 35.24
CA ALA A 913 36.34 -12.68 35.51
C ALA A 913 37.01 -12.91 36.89
N ALA A 914 38.23 -12.36 37.09
CA ALA A 914 38.63 -11.67 38.35
C ALA A 914 40.08 -11.09 38.36
N LYS A 915 40.21 -9.85 38.89
CA LYS A 915 41.30 -9.28 39.72
C LYS A 915 42.77 -9.27 39.25
N GLY A 916 43.40 -8.09 39.31
CA GLY A 916 44.87 -7.86 39.32
C GLY A 916 45.20 -6.38 39.56
N ALA A 917 46.14 -6.05 40.46
CA ALA A 917 46.31 -4.69 41.00
C ALA A 917 47.31 -3.77 40.24
N ALA A 918 47.27 -2.46 40.56
CA ALA A 918 48.16 -1.38 40.11
C ALA A 918 49.46 -1.32 41.02
N PRO A 919 50.35 -0.29 41.03
CA PRO A 919 50.30 1.07 40.46
C PRO A 919 51.62 1.52 39.72
N PRO A 920 52.24 2.72 39.91
CA PRO A 920 51.98 3.87 39.02
C PRO A 920 53.20 4.63 38.43
N GLY A 921 52.98 5.29 37.28
CA GLY A 921 53.31 6.72 37.10
C GLY A 921 54.72 7.14 36.63
N THR A 922 54.75 8.06 35.65
CA THR A 922 55.75 9.15 35.52
C THR A 922 55.23 10.25 34.59
N LYS A 923 55.73 11.49 34.74
CA LYS A 923 55.44 12.65 33.85
C LYS A 923 56.69 13.02 33.00
N PRO A 924 56.85 14.21 32.39
CA PRO A 924 56.36 14.46 31.02
C PRO A 924 57.42 15.10 30.08
N LYS A 925 57.34 14.82 28.77
CA LYS A 925 57.86 15.70 27.70
C LYS A 925 56.95 15.56 26.46
N GLY A 926 56.71 16.57 25.64
CA GLY A 926 57.21 17.95 25.68
C GLY A 926 57.97 18.30 24.40
N GLY A 927 57.25 18.88 23.44
CA GLY A 927 57.74 19.22 22.09
C GLY A 927 56.59 19.09 21.10
N GLY A 928 56.42 20.07 20.22
CA GLY A 928 55.37 20.08 19.20
C GLY A 928 55.92 20.54 17.85
N ALA A 929 55.19 20.18 16.80
CA ALA A 929 55.28 20.69 15.43
C ALA A 929 53.88 20.57 14.82
#